data_AF-A0A1B7VQB6-F1
#
_entry.id   AF-A0A1B7VQB6-F1
#
_cell.length_a   1.000
_cell.length_b   1.000
_cell.length_c   1.000
_cell.angle_alpha   90.00
_cell.angle_beta   90.00
_cell.angle_gamma   90.00
#
_symmetry.space_group_name_H-M   'P 1'
#
loop_
_entity.id
_entity.type
_entity.pdbx_description
1 polymer ?
#
loop_
_entity_poly.entity_id
_entity_poly.type
_entity_poly.pdbx_seq_one_letter_code
_entity_poly.pdbx_strand_id
1 'polypeptide(L)'
;MSPENNGGAKIEARSPKPCIDLVTLVELLTKAIPPKNNSGTTDKLHPDYRPAFAFDADKNRLRICTSAVMRRFFGNKDFKTAFDPEGGGFVQDLPTSGYGFRMRVGGTLKEDNRDRLPKALDQLILAIDAALPPETQLSALLLNEPEKQLQELAQKTQKLPQKTQKLPQETGAFFQNKVHNATLVPIAFPNQDNQNNPENKPIAKVISASETIDADNYFKRMSSAVKEHLENQGLEADDIEISLDALEAENTRLESQLNRFLTFLDDEALARVRLLITLRIMEAISKFSPNKHELLRRYVQRVKTFYDAAKEHIFEVDLSANFGIGGQFNLSESLQTANLYFCLPVWPESEAQIFEDKTINQEKTSFGVVREVSYHFRINGKNPTAGKFAFEARLDTIEKELELDNEDSFFDPIAVTRSLSQLIFLAVVVPSEIMESVTVRNFSSSVQQLLKDLKNGGKNAVKQLIVKLQKCAKTMKTIASSLIDVINTKSEKIISQVQSESSQQFICVKRDIFEWSRLTTGASQNLLVGSENPGRETVAWFKNIEVCDTPETPGLLFSVKVNTQLSEHNLVTKGNPYSIQVQRILPKHLLQIIWCPFSFSQENDKWTYKASEDAPKAQGWSLPAAIVLEYDASDLTPKEKGKGSEENKQYHAAGIAAFEVLVYCCLWHIINKLKQEVNDDFTTLMLRLHEQEKESDDKDGDSYVYAAAQTLEAILAEDTNIRMQGIVLKNLDKENKNIQYVKKNIFNALLSAFPIVTSTPKPPTVPKIGLISYSTRPCDESINTDEKSYLFLTQSYIATAVNQPFSGYHIKAERTQSDIVDTPENLRKQRLVQEEIRYLENQGCEHIILLSHDYGSRRFNRVADYNAGLTPKEFLEDISQTFPDLTIYTLLRDVFPATRLYKREKNQAGFEILQAGDYTNFLSSVEKISTRQLIPVYTFATLYSIPGEQRPQSRFCVYFLMSDQRVSDFNWSERARQNLTVPEPNTSNIHPCLISVLRGLHFIEAEKGVQNGQFLPVLDPFPWISPKTVEAAGDVRILHSRRGGKVYLSYPALLTHISQVLHRRK
;
A
#
# COMPACT_ATOMS: atom_id res chain seq x y z
N MET A 1 0.65 24.64 60.75
CA MET A 1 1.85 25.41 60.37
C MET A 1 3.01 24.44 60.21
N SER A 2 3.84 24.71 59.19
CA SER A 2 5.00 23.95 58.69
C SER A 2 4.70 22.75 57.77
N PRO A 3 5.38 22.63 56.62
CA PRO A 3 5.75 23.68 55.67
C PRO A 3 5.37 23.34 54.21
N GLU A 4 5.40 24.38 53.39
CA GLU A 4 5.18 24.42 51.93
C GLU A 4 6.13 23.49 51.16
N ASN A 5 5.57 22.68 50.27
CA ASN A 5 6.34 21.94 49.26
C ASN A 5 6.48 22.84 48.02
N ASN A 6 7.48 23.72 48.06
CA ASN A 6 7.91 24.51 46.90
C ASN A 6 8.53 23.61 45.83
N GLY A 7 8.34 24.02 44.58
CA GLY A 7 8.59 23.24 43.37
C GLY A 7 9.97 22.59 43.26
N GLY A 8 9.95 21.30 42.95
CA GLY A 8 10.96 20.67 42.12
C GLY A 8 10.28 20.29 40.82
N ALA A 9 10.63 20.95 39.71
CA ALA A 9 10.35 20.38 38.39
C ALA A 9 11.03 19.01 38.35
N LYS A 10 10.24 17.93 38.39
CA LYS A 10 10.74 16.61 38.00
C LYS A 10 11.12 16.72 36.53
N ILE A 11 12.39 17.01 36.28
CA ILE A 11 13.01 16.70 34.99
C ILE A 11 13.06 15.17 34.97
N GLU A 12 11.99 14.54 34.52
CA GLU A 12 12.10 13.16 34.04
C GLU A 12 13.12 13.22 32.91
N ALA A 13 14.28 12.59 33.14
CA ALA A 13 15.26 12.38 32.08
C ALA A 13 14.51 11.70 30.95
N ARG A 14 14.38 12.38 29.81
CA ARG A 14 13.73 11.80 28.62
C ARG A 14 14.41 10.45 28.36
N SER A 15 13.61 9.40 28.28
CA SER A 15 14.08 8.09 27.85
C SER A 15 14.87 8.26 26.55
N PRO A 16 16.04 7.61 26.42
CA PRO A 16 16.85 7.77 25.22
C PRO A 16 16.05 7.27 24.00
N LYS A 17 16.01 8.09 22.95
CA LYS A 17 15.23 7.82 21.73
C LYS A 17 16.01 6.83 20.84
N PRO A 18 15.37 5.79 20.30
CA PRO A 18 16.03 4.86 19.37
C PRO A 18 16.74 5.59 18.24
N CYS A 19 18.00 5.24 17.99
CA CYS A 19 18.82 5.94 17.01
C CYS A 19 19.76 4.99 16.24
N ILE A 20 20.35 5.49 15.15
CA ILE A 20 21.28 4.74 14.29
C ILE A 20 22.69 5.36 14.24
N ASP A 21 23.72 4.51 14.26
CA ASP A 21 25.12 4.93 14.09
C ASP A 21 25.55 4.97 12.61
N LEU A 22 25.01 5.95 11.88
CA LEU A 22 25.26 6.13 10.45
C LEU A 22 26.70 6.57 10.12
N VAL A 23 27.35 7.38 10.96
CA VAL A 23 28.71 7.89 10.69
C VAL A 23 29.73 6.76 10.74
N THR A 24 29.70 5.95 11.79
CA THR A 24 30.63 4.82 11.93
C THR A 24 30.47 3.85 10.76
N LEU A 25 29.22 3.62 10.31
CA LEU A 25 28.92 2.82 9.13
C LEU A 25 29.55 3.40 7.86
N VAL A 26 29.41 4.70 7.60
CA VAL A 26 30.01 5.39 6.44
C VAL A 26 31.55 5.35 6.49
N GLU A 27 32.15 5.57 7.66
CA GLU A 27 33.61 5.52 7.84
C GLU A 27 34.17 4.11 7.56
N LEU A 28 33.49 3.06 8.04
CA LEU A 28 33.88 1.67 7.77
C LEU A 28 33.64 1.28 6.31
N LEU A 29 32.57 1.75 5.69
CA LEU A 29 32.28 1.55 4.28
C LEU A 29 33.35 2.21 3.39
N THR A 30 33.80 3.42 3.75
CA THR A 30 34.88 4.13 3.06
C THR A 30 36.16 3.31 3.04
N LYS A 31 36.53 2.67 4.18
CA LYS A 31 37.69 1.76 4.26
C LYS A 31 37.51 0.50 3.40
N ALA A 32 36.29 0.10 3.09
CA ALA A 32 35.98 -1.09 2.30
C ALA A 32 35.95 -0.85 0.77
N ILE A 33 35.89 0.41 0.31
CA ILE A 33 35.92 0.74 -1.12
C ILE A 33 37.20 0.21 -1.82
N PRO A 34 38.42 0.56 -1.38
CA PRO A 34 39.64 0.13 -2.06
C PRO A 34 39.86 -1.40 -1.93
N PRO A 35 40.35 -2.07 -3.00
CA PRO A 35 40.72 -3.48 -2.93
C PRO A 35 41.96 -3.69 -2.04
N LYS A 36 42.11 -4.88 -1.45
CA LYS A 36 43.33 -5.23 -0.68
C LYS A 36 44.53 -5.40 -1.62
N ASN A 37 45.74 -5.15 -1.12
CA ASN A 37 46.97 -5.39 -1.89
C ASN A 37 47.19 -6.89 -2.10
N ASN A 38 47.36 -7.31 -3.36
CA ASN A 38 47.58 -8.71 -3.72
C ASN A 38 49.08 -9.08 -3.55
N SER A 39 49.52 -9.31 -2.32
CA SER A 39 50.95 -9.55 -2.01
C SER A 39 51.38 -11.03 -1.94
N GLY A 40 50.53 -11.99 -2.34
CA GLY A 40 50.93 -13.40 -2.28
C GLY A 40 49.92 -14.46 -2.76
N THR A 41 48.74 -14.08 -3.24
CA THR A 41 47.69 -15.02 -3.70
C THR A 41 47.62 -15.10 -5.22
N THR A 42 47.61 -16.32 -5.76
CA THR A 42 47.59 -16.59 -7.21
C THR A 42 46.22 -16.40 -7.87
N ASP A 43 45.15 -16.29 -7.09
CA ASP A 43 43.79 -16.15 -7.61
C ASP A 43 43.36 -14.68 -7.74
N LYS A 44 43.46 -14.14 -8.96
CA LYS A 44 43.02 -12.78 -9.31
C LYS A 44 41.50 -12.57 -9.17
N LEU A 45 40.70 -13.64 -9.04
CA LEU A 45 39.25 -13.57 -8.89
C LEU A 45 38.80 -13.59 -7.43
N HIS A 46 39.73 -13.63 -6.48
CA HIS A 46 39.39 -13.55 -5.06
C HIS A 46 38.67 -12.22 -4.75
N PRO A 47 37.53 -12.25 -4.04
CA PRO A 47 36.66 -11.08 -3.84
C PRO A 47 37.35 -9.90 -3.17
N ASP A 48 38.26 -10.13 -2.21
CA ASP A 48 39.00 -9.07 -1.51
C ASP A 48 39.89 -8.21 -2.43
N TYR A 49 40.29 -8.73 -3.58
CA TYR A 49 41.14 -8.02 -4.56
C TYR A 49 40.34 -7.45 -5.72
N ARG A 50 39.05 -7.78 -5.83
CA ARG A 50 38.19 -7.27 -6.91
C ARG A 50 37.89 -5.78 -6.69
N PRO A 51 38.13 -4.92 -7.69
CA PRO A 51 37.84 -3.49 -7.56
C PRO A 51 36.33 -3.25 -7.44
N ALA A 52 35.93 -2.13 -6.83
CA ALA A 52 34.53 -1.73 -6.73
C ALA A 52 33.92 -1.40 -8.11
N PHE A 53 34.73 -0.90 -9.03
CA PHE A 53 34.31 -0.54 -10.38
C PHE A 53 35.12 -1.28 -11.44
N ALA A 54 34.46 -1.64 -12.55
CA ALA A 54 35.11 -2.13 -13.74
C ALA A 54 34.43 -1.56 -14.98
N PHE A 55 35.20 -0.93 -15.88
CA PHE A 55 34.69 -0.38 -17.13
C PHE A 55 35.06 -1.30 -18.31
N ASP A 56 34.05 -1.74 -19.06
CA ASP A 56 34.21 -2.46 -20.34
C ASP A 56 33.99 -1.46 -21.46
N ALA A 57 35.10 -0.95 -22.01
CA ALA A 57 35.10 0.07 -23.08
C ALA A 57 34.50 -0.45 -24.40
N ASP A 58 34.67 -1.75 -24.70
CA ASP A 58 34.12 -2.34 -25.93
C ASP A 58 32.59 -2.36 -25.92
N LYS A 59 32.00 -2.46 -24.72
CA LYS A 59 30.55 -2.52 -24.52
C LYS A 59 29.96 -1.25 -23.90
N ASN A 60 30.76 -0.23 -23.61
CA ASN A 60 30.35 0.94 -22.84
C ASN A 60 29.55 0.55 -21.58
N ARG A 61 30.15 -0.29 -20.73
CA ARG A 61 29.53 -0.76 -19.48
C ARG A 61 30.37 -0.38 -18.28
N LEU A 62 29.75 0.32 -17.34
CA LEU A 62 30.33 0.52 -16.00
C LEU A 62 29.71 -0.48 -15.04
N ARG A 63 30.50 -1.40 -14.52
CA ARG A 63 30.08 -2.42 -13.54
C ARG A 63 30.40 -1.92 -12.14
N ILE A 64 29.42 -1.96 -11.24
CA ILE A 64 29.56 -1.68 -9.81
C ILE A 64 29.46 -3.00 -9.06
N CYS A 65 30.58 -3.47 -8.51
CA CYS A 65 30.68 -4.76 -7.82
C CYS A 65 30.40 -4.59 -6.32
N THR A 66 29.13 -4.59 -5.89
CA THR A 66 28.81 -4.31 -4.49
C THR A 66 29.26 -5.45 -3.56
N SER A 67 29.12 -6.70 -3.98
CA SER A 67 29.50 -7.90 -3.21
C SER A 67 30.97 -7.90 -2.78
N ALA A 68 31.87 -7.41 -3.64
CA ALA A 68 33.29 -7.27 -3.30
C ALA A 68 33.53 -6.25 -2.17
N VAL A 69 32.81 -5.11 -2.20
CA VAL A 69 32.87 -4.08 -1.16
C VAL A 69 32.23 -4.60 0.13
N MET A 70 31.05 -5.21 0.05
CA MET A 70 30.33 -5.77 1.20
C MET A 70 31.14 -6.84 1.91
N ARG A 71 31.83 -7.72 1.18
CA ARG A 71 32.72 -8.71 1.79
C ARG A 71 33.90 -8.07 2.53
N ARG A 72 34.52 -7.02 1.97
CA ARG A 72 35.58 -6.27 2.65
C ARG A 72 35.06 -5.52 3.87
N PHE A 73 33.84 -5.01 3.80
CA PHE A 73 33.15 -4.36 4.91
C PHE A 73 32.93 -5.34 6.07
N PHE A 74 32.33 -6.50 5.83
CA PHE A 74 32.16 -7.56 6.84
C PHE A 74 33.48 -8.13 7.36
N GLY A 75 34.51 -8.16 6.51
CA GLY A 75 35.85 -8.63 6.84
C GLY A 75 36.74 -7.59 7.54
N ASN A 76 36.23 -6.36 7.77
CA ASN A 76 36.98 -5.32 8.48
C ASN A 76 37.09 -5.70 9.97
N LYS A 77 38.30 -5.60 10.55
CA LYS A 77 38.56 -5.94 11.95
C LYS A 77 37.74 -5.07 12.91
N ASP A 78 37.50 -3.82 12.53
CA ASP A 78 36.76 -2.86 13.35
C ASP A 78 35.24 -3.08 13.30
N PHE A 79 34.72 -3.82 12.30
CA PHE A 79 33.28 -3.95 12.05
C PHE A 79 32.53 -4.59 13.22
N LYS A 80 33.02 -5.75 13.69
CA LYS A 80 32.37 -6.47 14.80
C LYS A 80 32.43 -5.66 16.09
N THR A 81 33.58 -5.07 16.39
CA THR A 81 33.77 -4.23 17.58
C THR A 81 32.89 -2.98 17.55
N ALA A 82 32.72 -2.36 16.39
CA ALA A 82 31.94 -1.13 16.23
C ALA A 82 30.42 -1.34 16.41
N PHE A 83 29.91 -2.52 16.01
CA PHE A 83 28.48 -2.83 16.05
C PHE A 83 28.13 -3.94 17.05
N ASP A 84 29.00 -4.16 18.03
CA ASP A 84 28.73 -5.05 19.16
C ASP A 84 27.55 -4.48 19.98
N PRO A 85 26.49 -5.27 20.24
CA PRO A 85 25.39 -4.87 21.11
C PRO A 85 25.83 -4.35 22.49
N GLU A 86 26.92 -4.86 23.07
CA GLU A 86 27.44 -4.38 24.37
C GLU A 86 27.95 -2.93 24.29
N GLY A 87 28.44 -2.51 23.12
CA GLY A 87 28.85 -1.14 22.81
C GLY A 87 27.72 -0.25 22.31
N GLY A 88 26.47 -0.72 22.37
CA GLY A 88 25.27 -0.03 21.88
C GLY A 88 24.79 -0.51 20.50
N GLY A 89 25.61 -1.23 19.73
CA GLY A 89 25.25 -1.74 18.40
C GLY A 89 25.08 -0.65 17.33
N PHE A 90 24.63 -1.07 16.14
CA PHE A 90 24.27 -0.15 15.06
C PHE A 90 22.95 0.59 15.35
N VAL A 91 21.97 -0.13 15.86
CA VAL A 91 20.71 0.42 16.35
C VAL A 91 20.75 0.45 17.87
N GLN A 92 20.75 1.67 18.42
CA GLN A 92 20.94 1.95 19.84
C GLN A 92 19.62 2.34 20.52
N ASP A 93 19.60 2.27 21.85
CA ASP A 93 18.48 2.75 22.68
C ASP A 93 17.10 2.18 22.31
N LEU A 94 17.07 0.94 21.81
CA LEU A 94 15.83 0.24 21.51
C LEU A 94 15.11 -0.14 22.81
N PRO A 95 13.89 0.37 23.06
CA PRO A 95 13.10 -0.07 24.19
C PRO A 95 12.67 -1.52 24.00
N THR A 96 12.45 -2.21 25.13
CA THR A 96 11.88 -3.55 25.15
C THR A 96 10.44 -3.47 24.65
N SER A 97 10.19 -3.87 23.40
CA SER A 97 8.83 -3.86 22.84
C SER A 97 8.05 -5.11 23.22
N GLY A 98 6.84 -4.92 23.72
CA GLY A 98 5.87 -5.95 23.99
C GLY A 98 5.36 -6.64 22.72
N TYR A 99 4.77 -7.81 22.90
CA TYR A 99 4.17 -8.57 21.82
C TYR A 99 3.09 -7.76 21.07
N GLY A 100 3.08 -7.84 19.73
CA GLY A 100 2.06 -7.20 18.88
C GLY A 100 2.41 -5.77 18.44
N PHE A 101 3.45 -5.16 19.01
CA PHE A 101 3.91 -3.84 18.60
C PHE A 101 4.86 -3.90 17.41
N ARG A 102 4.81 -2.85 16.58
CA ARG A 102 5.75 -2.61 15.49
C ARG A 102 6.48 -1.31 15.79
N MET A 103 7.80 -1.36 15.73
CA MET A 103 8.65 -0.19 15.84
C MET A 103 9.29 0.10 14.49
N ARG A 104 9.52 1.39 14.22
CA ARG A 104 10.32 1.85 13.08
C ARG A 104 11.48 2.69 13.60
N VAL A 105 12.63 2.53 12.98
CA VAL A 105 13.84 3.31 13.27
C VAL A 105 14.49 3.77 11.96
N GLY A 106 15.16 4.91 12.01
CA GLY A 106 16.01 5.42 10.92
C GLY A 106 15.93 6.95 10.76
N GLY A 107 14.91 7.59 11.34
CA GLY A 107 14.77 9.04 11.34
C GLY A 107 15.73 9.74 12.32
N THR A 108 16.15 9.07 13.39
CA THR A 108 17.01 9.65 14.42
C THR A 108 18.43 9.09 14.34
N LEU A 109 19.43 9.97 14.22
CA LEU A 109 20.85 9.61 14.27
C LEU A 109 21.37 9.67 15.70
N LYS A 110 22.40 8.87 16.00
CA LYS A 110 23.18 8.95 17.24
C LYS A 110 23.66 10.39 17.52
N GLU A 111 23.82 10.73 18.79
CA GLU A 111 24.44 12.00 19.20
C GLU A 111 25.82 12.17 18.51
N ASP A 112 26.18 13.41 18.17
CA ASP A 112 27.35 13.80 17.35
C ASP A 112 27.36 13.34 15.87
N ASN A 113 26.51 12.38 15.45
CA ASN A 113 26.53 11.92 14.07
C ASN A 113 26.06 12.99 13.07
N ARG A 114 25.10 13.84 13.44
CA ARG A 114 24.59 14.91 12.57
C ARG A 114 25.71 15.86 12.09
N ASP A 115 26.64 16.21 12.97
CA ASP A 115 27.74 17.15 12.66
C ASP A 115 28.93 16.48 11.96
N ARG A 116 29.15 15.18 12.23
CA ARG A 116 30.27 14.41 11.65
C ARG A 116 29.97 13.80 10.28
N LEU A 117 28.69 13.56 9.98
CA LEU A 117 28.26 12.91 8.73
C LEU A 117 28.76 13.62 7.45
N PRO A 118 28.77 14.96 7.34
CA PRO A 118 29.35 15.66 6.18
C PRO A 118 30.77 15.24 5.84
N LYS A 119 31.65 15.22 6.85
CA LYS A 119 33.06 14.87 6.67
C LYS A 119 33.24 13.39 6.33
N ALA A 120 32.47 12.50 6.96
CA ALA A 120 32.52 11.07 6.65
C ALA A 120 32.07 10.82 5.20
N LEU A 121 31.02 11.50 4.74
CA LEU A 121 30.54 11.41 3.36
C LEU A 121 31.50 12.00 2.35
N ASP A 122 32.21 13.08 2.66
CA ASP A 122 33.29 13.60 1.81
C ASP A 122 34.34 12.52 1.54
N GLN A 123 34.76 11.81 2.59
CA GLN A 123 35.76 10.75 2.46
C GLN A 123 35.21 9.57 1.65
N LEU A 124 33.94 9.21 1.82
CA LEU A 124 33.30 8.16 1.02
C LEU A 124 33.24 8.53 -0.46
N ILE A 125 32.79 9.74 -0.79
CA ILE A 125 32.71 10.23 -2.17
C ILE A 125 34.11 10.32 -2.80
N LEU A 126 35.11 10.79 -2.07
CA LEU A 126 36.51 10.78 -2.54
C LEU A 126 37.04 9.36 -2.79
N ALA A 127 36.70 8.40 -1.92
CA ALA A 127 37.09 7.01 -2.10
C ALA A 127 36.39 6.37 -3.32
N ILE A 128 35.11 6.67 -3.53
CA ILE A 128 34.35 6.27 -4.71
C ILE A 128 34.98 6.86 -5.97
N ASP A 129 35.30 8.17 -5.93
CA ASP A 129 35.92 8.87 -7.04
C ASP A 129 37.28 8.29 -7.43
N ALA A 130 38.14 8.02 -6.44
CA ALA A 130 39.44 7.40 -6.64
C ALA A 130 39.36 5.94 -7.13
N ALA A 131 38.24 5.25 -6.86
CA ALA A 131 38.02 3.88 -7.31
C ALA A 131 37.44 3.80 -8.73
N LEU A 132 36.93 4.90 -9.30
CA LEU A 132 36.50 4.94 -10.70
C LEU A 132 37.73 4.79 -11.61
N PRO A 133 37.68 3.95 -12.66
CA PRO A 133 38.82 3.79 -13.55
C PRO A 133 39.13 5.12 -14.28
N PRO A 134 40.40 5.58 -14.32
CA PRO A 134 40.75 6.91 -14.84
C PRO A 134 40.49 7.10 -16.33
N GLU A 135 40.44 6.00 -17.10
CA GLU A 135 40.13 6.00 -18.53
C GLU A 135 38.60 5.99 -18.82
N THR A 136 37.76 6.04 -17.79
CA THR A 136 36.30 5.97 -17.95
C THR A 136 35.77 7.30 -18.48
N GLN A 137 35.40 7.35 -19.76
CA GLN A 137 34.58 8.43 -20.29
C GLN A 137 33.11 8.20 -19.89
N LEU A 138 32.66 8.79 -18.78
CA LEU A 138 31.32 8.55 -18.25
C LEU A 138 30.22 8.95 -19.25
N SER A 139 30.40 10.03 -20.01
CA SER A 139 29.47 10.41 -21.09
C SER A 139 29.17 9.31 -22.10
N ALA A 140 30.04 8.30 -22.27
CA ALA A 140 29.80 7.14 -23.13
C ALA A 140 28.68 6.21 -22.62
N LEU A 141 28.27 6.37 -21.36
CA LEU A 141 27.13 5.68 -20.76
C LEU A 141 25.78 6.27 -21.20
N LEU A 142 25.78 7.51 -21.74
CA LEU A 142 24.58 8.18 -22.23
C LEU A 142 24.31 7.78 -23.68
N LEU A 143 23.10 7.30 -23.93
CA LEU A 143 22.65 6.89 -25.24
C LEU A 143 21.97 8.04 -25.97
N ASN A 144 22.43 8.31 -27.18
CA ASN A 144 21.79 9.21 -28.14
C ASN A 144 20.62 8.52 -28.85
N GLU A 145 19.75 9.33 -29.47
CA GLU A 145 18.59 8.86 -30.25
C GLU A 145 17.68 7.91 -29.46
N PRO A 146 17.14 8.31 -28.28
CA PRO A 146 16.40 7.40 -27.39
C PRO A 146 15.23 6.70 -28.07
N GLU A 147 14.57 7.34 -29.04
CA GLU A 147 13.51 6.69 -29.82
C GLU A 147 14.01 5.42 -30.51
N LYS A 148 15.14 5.50 -31.22
CA LYS A 148 15.75 4.36 -31.91
C LYS A 148 16.19 3.27 -30.93
N GLN A 149 16.80 3.66 -29.81
CA GLN A 149 17.22 2.74 -28.75
C GLN A 149 16.03 1.96 -28.18
N LEU A 150 14.92 2.65 -27.89
CA LEU A 150 13.69 2.04 -27.38
C LEU A 150 13.01 1.17 -28.43
N GLN A 151 13.04 1.56 -29.71
CA GLN A 151 12.56 0.72 -30.82
C GLN A 151 13.36 -0.58 -30.92
N GLU A 152 14.69 -0.52 -30.85
CA GLU A 152 15.55 -1.70 -30.85
C GLU A 152 15.32 -2.60 -29.62
N LEU A 153 15.14 -2.00 -28.45
CA LEU A 153 14.81 -2.72 -27.21
C LEU A 153 13.46 -3.44 -27.34
N ALA A 154 12.43 -2.76 -27.86
CA ALA A 154 11.12 -3.37 -28.13
C ALA A 154 11.24 -4.54 -29.11
N GLN A 155 12.04 -4.40 -30.16
CA GLN A 155 12.28 -5.48 -31.12
C GLN A 155 12.97 -6.68 -30.48
N LYS A 156 14.02 -6.47 -29.67
CA LYS A 156 14.76 -7.55 -28.99
C LYS A 156 13.88 -8.29 -27.99
N THR A 157 13.00 -7.59 -27.29
CA THR A 157 12.11 -8.17 -26.28
C THR A 157 10.90 -8.89 -26.89
N GLN A 158 10.43 -8.50 -28.08
CA GLN A 158 9.20 -9.02 -28.71
C GLN A 158 9.40 -10.08 -29.82
N LYS A 159 10.63 -10.46 -30.20
CA LYS A 159 10.87 -11.46 -31.27
C LYS A 159 10.13 -12.80 -31.03
N LEU A 160 9.29 -13.19 -31.99
CA LEU A 160 8.55 -14.46 -32.02
C LEU A 160 9.48 -15.67 -32.29
N PRO A 161 9.21 -16.85 -31.71
CA PRO A 161 9.61 -18.12 -32.31
C PRO A 161 8.84 -18.29 -33.65
N GLN A 162 9.57 -18.46 -34.75
CA GLN A 162 9.03 -18.49 -36.13
C GLN A 162 8.04 -19.65 -36.47
N LYS A 163 7.50 -20.41 -35.52
CA LYS A 163 6.79 -21.67 -35.81
C LYS A 163 5.26 -21.64 -35.81
N THR A 164 4.60 -20.52 -35.52
CA THR A 164 3.12 -20.45 -35.48
C THR A 164 2.56 -19.33 -36.36
N GLN A 165 2.78 -19.43 -37.67
CA GLN A 165 1.97 -18.70 -38.65
C GLN A 165 0.65 -19.43 -38.87
N LYS A 166 -0.42 -18.98 -38.19
CA LYS A 166 -1.83 -19.10 -38.60
C LYS A 166 -2.75 -18.37 -37.60
N LEU A 167 -2.56 -17.06 -37.43
CA LEU A 167 -3.61 -16.17 -36.95
C LEU A 167 -3.53 -14.83 -37.70
N PRO A 168 -4.67 -14.17 -38.03
CA PRO A 168 -4.70 -13.02 -38.92
C PRO A 168 -4.16 -11.75 -38.22
N GLN A 169 -3.11 -11.17 -38.80
CA GLN A 169 -2.83 -9.73 -39.01
C GLN A 169 -3.14 -8.64 -37.95
N GLU A 170 -3.38 -8.94 -36.67
CA GLU A 170 -3.52 -7.90 -35.62
C GLU A 170 -2.43 -7.92 -34.51
N THR A 171 -1.39 -8.74 -34.64
CA THR A 171 -0.32 -8.84 -33.62
C THR A 171 1.05 -8.45 -34.20
N GLY A 172 1.44 -7.19 -34.03
CA GLY A 172 2.80 -6.74 -34.34
C GLY A 172 2.99 -5.23 -34.45
N ALA A 173 2.42 -4.43 -33.55
CA ALA A 173 2.81 -3.01 -33.49
C ALA A 173 4.10 -2.88 -32.66
N PHE A 174 5.23 -2.76 -33.35
CA PHE A 174 6.50 -2.30 -32.79
C PHE A 174 6.29 -0.96 -32.05
N PHE A 175 7.12 -0.67 -31.04
CA PHE A 175 7.10 0.63 -30.37
C PHE A 175 7.24 1.76 -31.40
N GLN A 176 6.35 2.74 -31.34
CA GLN A 176 6.37 3.95 -32.16
C GLN A 176 6.00 5.12 -31.26
N ASN A 177 6.88 6.11 -31.12
CA ASN A 177 6.59 7.28 -30.28
C ASN A 177 5.75 8.29 -31.05
N LYS A 178 4.47 7.97 -31.26
CA LYS A 178 3.53 8.80 -32.01
C LYS A 178 2.40 9.32 -31.15
N VAL A 179 1.61 10.23 -31.73
CA VAL A 179 0.37 10.70 -31.12
C VAL A 179 -0.63 9.56 -31.01
N HIS A 180 -1.18 9.38 -29.81
CA HIS A 180 -2.24 8.42 -29.52
C HIS A 180 -3.49 9.13 -29.03
N ASN A 181 -4.65 8.55 -29.32
CA ASN A 181 -5.92 9.06 -28.83
C ASN A 181 -6.26 8.42 -27.48
N ALA A 182 -6.97 9.16 -26.63
CA ALA A 182 -7.64 8.66 -25.45
C ALA A 182 -9.07 9.21 -25.43
N THR A 183 -10.05 8.34 -25.66
CA THR A 183 -11.47 8.70 -25.66
C THR A 183 -12.00 8.72 -24.23
N LEU A 184 -12.47 9.87 -23.79
CA LEU A 184 -13.03 10.11 -22.46
C LEU A 184 -14.55 10.24 -22.56
N VAL A 185 -15.24 9.65 -21.58
CA VAL A 185 -16.70 9.68 -21.49
C VAL A 185 -17.09 10.51 -20.27
N PRO A 186 -17.73 11.68 -20.45
CA PRO A 186 -18.20 12.44 -19.30
C PRO A 186 -19.37 11.72 -18.62
N ILE A 187 -19.38 11.77 -17.29
CA ILE A 187 -20.34 11.08 -16.42
C ILE A 187 -20.80 12.01 -15.30
N ALA A 188 -21.92 11.68 -14.65
CA ALA A 188 -22.48 12.45 -13.54
C ALA A 188 -23.30 11.56 -12.60
N PHE A 189 -23.56 12.07 -11.38
CA PHE A 189 -24.58 11.54 -10.49
C PHE A 189 -25.92 12.22 -10.78
N PRO A 190 -26.90 11.53 -11.39
CA PRO A 190 -28.11 12.15 -11.90
C PRO A 190 -29.04 12.63 -10.78
N ASN A 191 -29.64 13.82 -10.97
CA ASN A 191 -30.70 14.37 -10.13
C ASN A 191 -31.94 13.44 -10.14
N GLN A 192 -32.77 13.52 -9.09
CA GLN A 192 -33.98 12.70 -8.94
C GLN A 192 -34.88 12.74 -10.20
N ASP A 193 -35.02 13.90 -10.85
CA ASP A 193 -35.81 14.05 -12.08
C ASP A 193 -35.20 13.30 -13.30
N ASN A 194 -33.87 13.14 -13.33
CA ASN A 194 -33.13 12.50 -14.42
C ASN A 194 -32.83 11.01 -14.17
N GLN A 195 -33.08 10.50 -12.97
CA GLN A 195 -32.91 9.08 -12.62
C GLN A 195 -33.91 8.18 -13.35
N ASN A 196 -35.11 8.70 -13.65
CA ASN A 196 -36.18 7.96 -14.32
C ASN A 196 -36.13 8.06 -15.86
N ASN A 197 -35.12 8.73 -16.43
CA ASN A 197 -34.97 8.84 -17.88
C ASN A 197 -34.46 7.49 -18.45
N PRO A 198 -35.22 6.79 -19.31
CA PRO A 198 -34.82 5.50 -19.88
C PRO A 198 -33.55 5.56 -20.76
N GLU A 199 -33.13 6.74 -21.19
CA GLU A 199 -31.87 6.95 -21.93
C GLU A 199 -30.63 6.93 -21.01
N ASN A 200 -30.79 7.20 -19.71
CA ASN A 200 -29.70 7.27 -18.72
C ASN A 200 -29.41 5.91 -18.09
N LYS A 201 -28.92 4.95 -18.89
CA LYS A 201 -28.52 3.64 -18.35
C LYS A 201 -27.33 3.79 -17.38
N PRO A 202 -27.40 3.22 -16.17
CA PRO A 202 -26.31 3.34 -15.21
C PRO A 202 -25.09 2.55 -15.68
N ILE A 203 -23.93 3.23 -15.70
CA ILE A 203 -22.66 2.62 -16.09
C ILE A 203 -21.95 1.96 -14.91
N ALA A 204 -22.18 2.49 -13.71
CA ALA A 204 -21.67 2.01 -12.45
C ALA A 204 -22.61 2.43 -11.32
N LYS A 205 -22.51 1.74 -10.19
CA LYS A 205 -23.31 1.99 -8.99
C LYS A 205 -22.41 2.08 -7.78
N VAL A 206 -22.61 3.11 -6.98
CA VAL A 206 -21.96 3.31 -5.68
C VAL A 206 -22.98 2.98 -4.61
N ILE A 207 -22.60 2.12 -3.68
CA ILE A 207 -23.40 1.86 -2.48
C ILE A 207 -22.54 2.31 -1.32
N SER A 208 -23.06 3.22 -0.51
CA SER A 208 -22.39 3.71 0.69
C SER A 208 -23.31 3.59 1.89
N ALA A 209 -22.74 3.71 3.08
CA ALA A 209 -23.47 3.84 4.32
C ALA A 209 -22.86 4.94 5.18
N SER A 210 -23.73 5.68 5.86
CA SER A 210 -23.36 6.46 7.04
C SER A 210 -23.43 5.53 8.25
N GLU A 211 -22.27 5.26 8.86
CA GLU A 211 -22.15 4.55 10.14
C GLU A 211 -22.05 5.58 11.27
N THR A 212 -22.96 5.51 12.24
CA THR A 212 -22.93 6.33 13.46
C THR A 212 -22.67 5.44 14.66
N ILE A 213 -21.54 5.63 15.33
CA ILE A 213 -21.06 4.80 16.43
C ILE A 213 -21.16 5.60 17.72
N ASP A 214 -21.80 5.00 18.72
CA ASP A 214 -21.85 5.50 20.09
C ASP A 214 -20.52 5.19 20.82
N ALA A 215 -19.42 5.71 20.26
CA ALA A 215 -18.05 5.51 20.72
C ALA A 215 -17.64 6.57 21.77
N ASP A 216 -18.46 6.78 22.81
CA ASP A 216 -17.90 7.44 23.99
C ASP A 216 -16.74 6.61 24.49
N ASN A 217 -15.67 7.26 24.97
CA ASN A 217 -14.48 6.67 25.58
C ASN A 217 -14.75 5.24 26.13
N TYR A 218 -14.37 4.22 25.34
CA TYR A 218 -14.71 2.83 25.63
C TYR A 218 -14.21 2.40 27.00
N PHE A 219 -13.06 2.92 27.41
CA PHE A 219 -12.50 2.69 28.72
C PHE A 219 -13.44 3.20 29.82
N LYS A 220 -13.93 4.45 29.72
CA LYS A 220 -14.87 4.99 30.70
C LYS A 220 -16.17 4.17 30.80
N ARG A 221 -16.70 3.71 29.66
CA ARG A 221 -17.88 2.83 29.64
C ARG A 221 -17.60 1.49 30.31
N MET A 222 -16.46 0.88 29.98
CA MET A 222 -16.00 -0.36 30.58
C MET A 222 -15.82 -0.22 32.09
N SER A 223 -15.11 0.82 32.58
CA SER A 223 -14.89 1.06 34.01
C SER A 223 -16.21 1.26 34.76
N SER A 224 -17.17 1.99 34.15
CA SER A 224 -18.50 2.17 34.75
C SER A 224 -19.26 0.85 34.86
N ALA A 225 -19.22 0.01 33.83
CA ALA A 225 -19.87 -1.29 33.82
C ALA A 225 -19.21 -2.30 34.78
N VAL A 226 -17.89 -2.25 34.91
CA VAL A 226 -17.13 -3.05 35.90
C VAL A 226 -17.54 -2.64 37.31
N LYS A 227 -17.59 -1.34 37.61
CA LYS A 227 -18.03 -0.83 38.91
C LYS A 227 -19.43 -1.35 39.28
N GLU A 228 -20.40 -1.15 38.39
CA GLU A 228 -21.78 -1.62 38.59
C GLU A 228 -21.84 -3.14 38.80
N HIS A 229 -21.01 -3.91 38.07
CA HIS A 229 -20.96 -5.35 38.24
C HIS A 229 -20.44 -5.76 39.64
N LEU A 230 -19.37 -5.13 40.12
CA LEU A 230 -18.79 -5.42 41.43
C LEU A 230 -19.71 -4.98 42.59
N GLU A 231 -20.38 -3.83 42.46
CA GLU A 231 -21.41 -3.37 43.41
C GLU A 231 -22.54 -4.40 43.54
N ASN A 232 -23.01 -4.93 42.40
CA ASN A 232 -24.05 -5.96 42.37
C ASN A 232 -23.60 -7.31 42.94
N GLN A 233 -22.29 -7.59 42.98
CA GLN A 233 -21.74 -8.77 43.65
C GLN A 233 -21.55 -8.57 45.16
N GLY A 234 -21.76 -7.36 45.67
CA GLY A 234 -21.66 -7.05 47.10
C GLY A 234 -20.21 -6.91 47.60
N LEU A 235 -19.27 -6.50 46.74
CA LEU A 235 -17.93 -6.12 47.18
C LEU A 235 -17.95 -4.80 47.95
N GLU A 236 -17.03 -4.64 48.90
CA GLU A 236 -16.86 -3.41 49.67
C GLU A 236 -16.30 -2.29 48.79
N ALA A 237 -16.57 -1.03 49.16
CA ALA A 237 -16.17 0.14 48.38
C ALA A 237 -14.65 0.21 48.14
N ASP A 238 -13.85 -0.15 49.15
CA ASP A 238 -12.38 -0.16 49.07
C ASP A 238 -11.86 -1.19 48.05
N ASP A 239 -12.48 -2.38 47.98
CA ASP A 239 -12.10 -3.43 47.02
C ASP A 239 -12.49 -3.07 45.57
N ILE A 240 -13.61 -2.36 45.41
CA ILE A 240 -14.04 -1.80 44.13
C ILE A 240 -13.05 -0.73 43.66
N GLU A 241 -12.59 0.15 44.55
CA GLU A 241 -11.59 1.18 44.24
C GLU A 241 -10.27 0.54 43.81
N ILE A 242 -9.77 -0.47 44.55
CA ILE A 242 -8.56 -1.24 44.17
C ILE A 242 -8.68 -1.84 42.76
N SER A 243 -9.85 -2.38 42.42
CA SER A 243 -10.10 -2.99 41.10
C SER A 243 -10.12 -1.95 39.97
N LEU A 244 -10.71 -0.77 40.22
CA LEU A 244 -10.76 0.33 39.25
C LEU A 244 -9.38 0.97 39.07
N ASP A 245 -8.61 1.12 40.15
CA ASP A 245 -7.23 1.61 40.12
C ASP A 245 -6.32 0.67 39.32
N ALA A 246 -6.49 -0.64 39.48
CA ALA A 246 -5.77 -1.64 38.68
C ALA A 246 -6.10 -1.53 37.18
N LEU A 247 -7.38 -1.30 36.86
CA LEU A 247 -7.85 -1.13 35.48
C LEU A 247 -7.30 0.17 34.85
N GLU A 248 -7.24 1.26 35.63
CA GLU A 248 -6.67 2.54 35.21
C GLU A 248 -5.14 2.47 35.07
N ALA A 249 -4.46 1.77 35.99
CA ALA A 249 -3.04 1.46 35.89
C ALA A 249 -2.72 0.61 34.65
N GLU A 250 -3.60 -0.30 34.23
CA GLU A 250 -3.41 -1.04 32.99
C GLU A 250 -3.69 -0.17 31.75
N ASN A 251 -4.66 0.74 31.79
CA ASN A 251 -4.96 1.67 30.69
C ASN A 251 -3.84 2.68 30.44
N THR A 252 -3.17 3.15 31.50
CA THR A 252 -2.01 4.07 31.37
C THR A 252 -0.80 3.40 30.70
N ARG A 253 -0.72 2.07 30.72
CA ARG A 253 0.34 1.32 30.04
C ARG A 253 -0.03 1.11 28.57
N LEU A 254 0.62 1.84 27.67
CA LEU A 254 0.37 1.78 26.21
C LEU A 254 0.44 0.36 25.64
N GLU A 255 1.30 -0.51 26.18
CA GLU A 255 1.44 -1.91 25.76
C GLU A 255 0.53 -2.90 26.48
N SER A 256 -0.45 -2.42 27.24
CA SER A 256 -1.34 -3.31 27.97
C SER A 256 -2.23 -4.13 27.07
N GLN A 257 -2.66 -5.27 27.60
CA GLN A 257 -3.68 -6.09 26.97
C GLN A 257 -4.98 -5.29 26.77
N LEU A 258 -5.29 -4.41 27.72
CA LEU A 258 -6.44 -3.51 27.65
C LEU A 258 -6.38 -2.54 26.45
N ASN A 259 -5.28 -1.84 26.24
CA ASN A 259 -5.15 -0.92 25.10
C ASN A 259 -5.22 -1.64 23.74
N ARG A 260 -4.67 -2.86 23.65
CA ARG A 260 -4.86 -3.73 22.48
C ARG A 260 -6.32 -4.13 22.28
N PHE A 261 -7.04 -4.42 23.36
CA PHE A 261 -8.47 -4.76 23.31
C PHE A 261 -9.33 -3.57 22.89
N LEU A 262 -9.06 -2.36 23.39
CA LEU A 262 -9.77 -1.15 22.97
C LEU A 262 -9.56 -0.87 21.47
N THR A 263 -8.32 -1.05 20.97
CA THR A 263 -8.03 -0.96 19.53
C THR A 263 -8.76 -2.06 18.74
N PHE A 264 -8.85 -3.27 19.29
CA PHE A 264 -9.58 -4.37 18.70
C PHE A 264 -11.09 -4.07 18.55
N LEU A 265 -11.71 -3.35 19.49
CA LEU A 265 -13.11 -2.92 19.36
C LEU A 265 -13.32 -1.98 18.17
N ASP A 266 -12.36 -1.09 17.92
CA ASP A 266 -12.42 -0.14 16.80
C ASP A 266 -12.20 -0.78 15.44
N ASP A 267 -11.37 -1.82 15.37
CA ASP A 267 -11.00 -2.46 14.12
C ASP A 267 -11.84 -3.72 13.83
N GLU A 268 -11.66 -4.75 14.63
CA GLU A 268 -12.15 -6.10 14.36
C GLU A 268 -13.63 -6.28 14.75
N ALA A 269 -14.09 -5.67 15.84
CA ALA A 269 -15.49 -5.77 16.24
C ALA A 269 -16.42 -5.01 15.28
N LEU A 270 -16.01 -3.83 14.80
CA LEU A 270 -16.73 -3.10 13.76
C LEU A 270 -16.72 -3.84 12.41
N ALA A 271 -15.63 -4.55 12.08
CA ALA A 271 -15.61 -5.41 10.89
C ALA A 271 -16.69 -6.51 10.93
N ARG A 272 -17.06 -7.02 12.12
CA ARG A 272 -18.17 -7.97 12.28
C ARG A 272 -19.54 -7.33 12.05
N VAL A 273 -19.75 -6.09 12.49
CA VAL A 273 -20.98 -5.33 12.17
C VAL A 273 -21.14 -5.22 10.66
N ARG A 274 -20.07 -4.86 9.95
CA ARG A 274 -20.08 -4.77 8.48
C ARG A 274 -20.28 -6.10 7.80
N LEU A 275 -19.71 -7.19 8.33
CA LEU A 275 -19.98 -8.54 7.83
C LEU A 275 -21.48 -8.86 7.91
N LEU A 276 -22.14 -8.52 9.02
CA LEU A 276 -23.59 -8.70 9.16
C LEU A 276 -24.36 -7.88 8.12
N ILE A 277 -23.99 -6.61 7.89
CA ILE A 277 -24.58 -5.79 6.81
C ILE A 277 -24.36 -6.45 5.44
N THR A 278 -23.16 -6.97 5.15
CA THR A 278 -22.89 -7.65 3.88
C THR A 278 -23.74 -8.92 3.68
N LEU A 279 -23.98 -9.68 4.75
CA LEU A 279 -24.88 -10.83 4.73
C LEU A 279 -26.31 -10.39 4.39
N ARG A 280 -26.83 -9.35 5.06
CA ARG A 280 -28.16 -8.79 4.79
C ARG A 280 -28.32 -8.29 3.35
N ILE A 281 -27.30 -7.62 2.80
CA ILE A 281 -27.27 -7.22 1.39
C ILE A 281 -27.41 -8.44 0.47
N MET A 282 -26.63 -9.50 0.70
CA MET A 282 -26.70 -10.71 -0.12
C MET A 282 -28.03 -11.45 0.03
N GLU A 283 -28.60 -11.48 1.23
CA GLU A 283 -29.92 -12.05 1.51
C GLU A 283 -31.04 -11.32 0.78
N ALA A 284 -31.04 -9.99 0.83
CA ALA A 284 -31.98 -9.16 0.08
C ALA A 284 -31.83 -9.39 -1.43
N ILE A 285 -30.59 -9.49 -1.94
CA ILE A 285 -30.32 -9.88 -3.34
C ILE A 285 -30.96 -11.23 -3.66
N SER A 286 -30.76 -12.25 -2.80
CA SER A 286 -31.35 -13.58 -2.99
C SER A 286 -32.88 -13.55 -2.99
N LYS A 287 -33.49 -12.77 -2.08
CA LYS A 287 -34.94 -12.61 -1.94
C LYS A 287 -35.58 -11.96 -3.17
N PHE A 288 -34.96 -10.93 -3.73
CA PHE A 288 -35.47 -10.21 -4.90
C PHE A 288 -34.98 -10.78 -6.24
N SER A 289 -34.16 -11.82 -6.22
CA SER A 289 -33.64 -12.49 -7.40
C SER A 289 -34.74 -13.31 -8.11
N PRO A 290 -35.00 -13.06 -9.42
CA PRO A 290 -35.90 -13.88 -10.20
C PRO A 290 -35.55 -15.38 -10.20
N ASN A 291 -36.55 -16.27 -10.36
CA ASN A 291 -36.36 -17.73 -10.37
C ASN A 291 -35.32 -18.23 -11.38
N LYS A 292 -35.09 -17.51 -12.49
CA LYS A 292 -34.04 -17.83 -13.48
C LYS A 292 -32.62 -17.77 -12.91
N HIS A 293 -32.41 -17.12 -11.76
CA HIS A 293 -31.13 -16.96 -11.08
C HIS A 293 -31.01 -17.87 -9.84
N GLU A 294 -31.54 -19.10 -9.92
CA GLU A 294 -31.56 -20.08 -8.83
C GLU A 294 -30.16 -20.38 -8.26
N LEU A 295 -29.12 -20.43 -9.10
CA LEU A 295 -27.74 -20.67 -8.65
C LEU A 295 -27.23 -19.58 -7.69
N LEU A 296 -27.58 -18.31 -7.95
CA LEU A 296 -27.23 -17.21 -7.06
C LEU A 296 -27.96 -17.35 -5.72
N ARG A 297 -29.26 -17.70 -5.75
CA ARG A 297 -30.05 -17.89 -4.53
C ARG A 297 -29.48 -19.00 -3.65
N ARG A 298 -29.16 -20.16 -4.25
CA ARG A 298 -28.53 -21.29 -3.56
C ARG A 298 -27.15 -20.94 -3.00
N TYR A 299 -26.34 -20.21 -3.77
CA TYR A 299 -25.03 -19.76 -3.32
C TYR A 299 -25.14 -18.89 -2.06
N VAL A 300 -25.99 -17.86 -2.08
CA VAL A 300 -26.22 -16.99 -0.91
C VAL A 300 -26.76 -17.79 0.28
N GLN A 301 -27.75 -18.65 0.04
CA GLN A 301 -28.36 -19.46 1.10
C GLN A 301 -27.32 -20.36 1.77
N ARG A 302 -26.42 -21.00 1.01
CA ARG A 302 -25.35 -21.84 1.57
C ARG A 302 -24.36 -21.02 2.42
N VAL A 303 -24.00 -19.81 1.98
CA VAL A 303 -23.13 -18.93 2.78
C VAL A 303 -23.81 -18.56 4.10
N LYS A 304 -25.08 -18.12 4.06
CA LYS A 304 -25.84 -17.77 5.25
C LYS A 304 -25.98 -18.97 6.20
N THR A 305 -26.44 -20.11 5.69
CA THR A 305 -26.61 -21.32 6.50
C THR A 305 -25.31 -21.75 7.16
N PHE A 306 -24.16 -21.59 6.49
CA PHE A 306 -22.87 -21.94 7.10
C PHE A 306 -22.47 -20.96 8.21
N TYR A 307 -22.69 -19.67 7.99
CA TYR A 307 -22.47 -18.64 9.00
C TYR A 307 -23.32 -18.88 10.26
N ASP A 308 -24.61 -19.17 10.08
CA ASP A 308 -25.52 -19.44 11.20
C ASP A 308 -25.18 -20.77 11.89
N ALA A 309 -24.87 -21.82 11.14
CA ALA A 309 -24.47 -23.12 11.70
C ALA A 309 -23.20 -23.02 12.56
N ALA A 310 -22.25 -22.15 12.20
CA ALA A 310 -21.02 -21.93 12.96
C ALA A 310 -21.23 -21.22 14.31
N LYS A 311 -22.41 -20.64 14.55
CA LYS A 311 -22.79 -20.10 15.87
C LYS A 311 -23.23 -21.20 16.83
N GLU A 312 -23.84 -22.27 16.30
CA GLU A 312 -24.41 -23.37 17.09
C GLU A 312 -23.48 -24.60 17.16
N HIS A 313 -22.65 -24.81 16.14
CA HIS A 313 -21.82 -25.99 15.99
C HIS A 313 -20.34 -25.63 15.85
N ILE A 314 -19.50 -26.47 16.45
CA ILE A 314 -18.03 -26.37 16.33
C ILE A 314 -17.57 -27.31 15.20
N PHE A 315 -16.92 -26.74 14.19
CA PHE A 315 -16.34 -27.49 13.08
C PHE A 315 -14.82 -27.59 13.24
N GLU A 316 -14.37 -28.69 13.85
CA GLU A 316 -12.93 -28.96 14.00
C GLU A 316 -12.34 -29.57 12.74
N VAL A 317 -11.23 -29.00 12.28
CA VAL A 317 -10.44 -29.52 11.16
C VAL A 317 -9.18 -30.15 11.74
N ASP A 318 -8.91 -31.40 11.37
CA ASP A 318 -7.69 -32.12 11.76
C ASP A 318 -7.10 -32.83 10.53
N LEU A 319 -6.13 -32.15 9.92
CA LEU A 319 -5.26 -32.61 8.84
C LEU A 319 -3.79 -32.57 9.26
N SER A 320 -3.54 -32.64 10.58
CA SER A 320 -2.22 -32.47 11.18
C SER A 320 -1.20 -33.50 10.71
N ALA A 321 -1.65 -34.70 10.39
CA ALA A 321 -0.82 -35.77 9.82
C ALA A 321 -0.17 -35.40 8.47
N ASN A 322 -0.78 -34.50 7.69
CA ASN A 322 -0.31 -34.13 6.36
C ASN A 322 0.27 -32.72 6.27
N PHE A 323 -0.17 -31.81 7.16
CA PHE A 323 0.19 -30.38 7.11
C PHE A 323 0.70 -29.84 8.45
N GLY A 324 1.01 -30.70 9.42
CA GLY A 324 1.51 -30.32 10.73
C GLY A 324 0.54 -29.46 11.54
N ILE A 325 1.07 -28.58 12.39
CA ILE A 325 0.27 -27.75 13.31
C ILE A 325 -0.74 -26.86 12.56
N GLY A 326 -0.41 -26.39 11.35
CA GLY A 326 -1.32 -25.59 10.53
C GLY A 326 -2.55 -26.35 10.04
N GLY A 327 -2.51 -27.69 10.05
CA GLY A 327 -3.64 -28.56 9.68
C GLY A 327 -4.66 -28.78 10.79
N GLN A 328 -4.43 -28.28 12.02
CA GLN A 328 -5.36 -28.43 13.15
C GLN A 328 -5.91 -27.08 13.60
N PHE A 329 -7.21 -26.84 13.37
CA PHE A 329 -7.85 -25.57 13.72
C PHE A 329 -9.38 -25.68 13.84
N ASN A 330 -9.99 -24.68 14.49
CA ASN A 330 -11.43 -24.54 14.57
C ASN A 330 -11.95 -23.66 13.43
N LEU A 331 -12.65 -24.25 12.46
CA LEU A 331 -13.20 -23.52 11.31
C LEU A 331 -14.32 -22.55 11.73
N SER A 332 -15.06 -22.83 12.80
CA SER A 332 -16.11 -21.94 13.31
C SER A 332 -15.53 -20.60 13.76
N GLU A 333 -14.32 -20.57 14.31
CA GLU A 333 -13.64 -19.32 14.68
C GLU A 333 -13.31 -18.47 13.43
N SER A 334 -12.78 -19.10 12.39
CA SER A 334 -12.50 -18.43 11.11
C SER A 334 -13.76 -17.85 10.46
N LEU A 335 -14.91 -18.55 10.55
CA LEU A 335 -16.19 -18.12 9.99
C LEU A 335 -16.79 -16.88 10.67
N GLN A 336 -16.35 -16.55 11.88
CA GLN A 336 -16.76 -15.32 12.56
C GLN A 336 -15.89 -14.10 12.20
N THR A 337 -14.85 -14.29 11.40
CA THR A 337 -13.97 -13.20 10.95
C THR A 337 -14.39 -12.70 9.57
N ALA A 338 -14.40 -11.37 9.38
CA ALA A 338 -14.70 -10.79 8.06
C ALA A 338 -13.67 -11.21 7.00
N ASN A 339 -12.43 -11.46 7.42
CA ASN A 339 -11.31 -11.80 6.54
C ASN A 339 -11.51 -13.11 5.75
N LEU A 340 -12.15 -14.13 6.33
CA LEU A 340 -12.40 -15.39 5.62
C LEU A 340 -13.27 -15.17 4.37
N TYR A 341 -14.26 -14.28 4.46
CA TYR A 341 -15.16 -13.97 3.36
C TYR A 341 -14.43 -13.33 2.18
N PHE A 342 -13.24 -12.76 2.38
CA PHE A 342 -12.38 -12.29 1.29
C PHE A 342 -11.85 -13.42 0.37
N CYS A 343 -12.15 -14.69 0.59
CA CYS A 343 -11.91 -15.73 -0.43
C CYS A 343 -13.06 -15.88 -1.44
N LEU A 344 -14.25 -15.36 -1.15
CA LEU A 344 -15.43 -15.55 -1.99
C LEU A 344 -15.31 -14.75 -3.32
N PRO A 345 -15.38 -15.41 -4.48
CA PRO A 345 -15.21 -14.74 -5.77
C PRO A 345 -16.37 -13.80 -6.15
N VAL A 346 -17.55 -13.99 -5.55
CA VAL A 346 -18.75 -13.17 -5.75
C VAL A 346 -19.31 -12.74 -4.39
N TRP A 347 -18.91 -11.58 -3.89
CA TRP A 347 -19.26 -11.12 -2.54
C TRP A 347 -19.03 -9.61 -2.37
N PRO A 348 -19.84 -8.88 -1.59
CA PRO A 348 -19.59 -7.50 -1.23
C PRO A 348 -18.42 -7.35 -0.24
N GLU A 349 -17.65 -6.27 -0.38
CA GLU A 349 -16.60 -5.87 0.53
C GLU A 349 -16.88 -4.44 1.00
N SER A 350 -16.47 -4.11 2.22
CA SER A 350 -16.60 -2.76 2.79
C SER A 350 -15.24 -2.06 2.83
N GLU A 351 -15.26 -0.76 2.57
CA GLU A 351 -14.07 0.11 2.57
C GLU A 351 -14.48 1.47 3.17
N ALA A 352 -13.87 1.86 4.29
CA ALA A 352 -14.10 3.19 4.86
C ALA A 352 -13.48 4.27 3.98
N GLN A 353 -14.18 5.40 3.87
CA GLN A 353 -13.81 6.54 3.03
C GLN A 353 -13.26 7.69 3.88
N ILE A 354 -12.81 8.75 3.23
CA ILE A 354 -12.23 9.95 3.89
C ILE A 354 -13.17 10.66 4.86
N PHE A 355 -14.50 10.48 4.76
CA PHE A 355 -15.44 11.20 5.61
C PHE A 355 -15.61 10.50 6.98
N GLU A 356 -15.08 11.13 8.02
CA GLU A 356 -15.27 10.78 9.44
C GLU A 356 -15.30 12.06 10.26
N ASP A 357 -16.21 12.16 11.23
CA ASP A 357 -16.37 13.32 12.11
C ASP A 357 -16.77 12.90 13.54
N LYS A 358 -16.36 13.71 14.53
CA LYS A 358 -16.78 13.58 15.93
C LYS A 358 -17.97 14.49 16.18
N THR A 359 -19.13 13.89 16.43
CA THR A 359 -20.38 14.62 16.64
C THR A 359 -20.70 14.74 18.13
N ILE A 360 -21.00 15.95 18.58
CA ILE A 360 -21.54 16.20 19.93
C ILE A 360 -22.99 15.76 19.92
N ASN A 361 -23.34 14.82 20.81
CA ASN A 361 -24.73 14.44 21.00
C ASN A 361 -25.47 15.57 21.73
N GLN A 362 -26.47 16.21 21.12
CA GLN A 362 -27.13 17.39 21.72
C GLN A 362 -27.86 17.09 23.05
N GLU A 363 -28.14 15.81 23.34
CA GLU A 363 -28.82 15.36 24.57
C GLU A 363 -27.87 14.80 25.64
N LYS A 364 -26.59 14.57 25.32
CA LYS A 364 -25.58 14.01 26.25
C LYS A 364 -24.31 14.86 26.23
N THR A 365 -23.57 14.96 27.33
CA THR A 365 -22.24 15.61 27.35
C THR A 365 -21.15 14.77 26.65
N SER A 366 -21.51 14.04 25.58
CA SER A 366 -20.75 12.90 25.06
C SER A 366 -20.62 12.97 23.54
N PHE A 367 -19.58 12.34 23.00
CA PHE A 367 -19.17 12.45 21.59
C PHE A 367 -19.34 11.10 20.88
N GLY A 368 -20.08 11.07 19.78
CA GLY A 368 -20.17 9.93 18.88
C GLY A 368 -19.30 10.11 17.62
N VAL A 369 -19.01 9.03 16.91
CA VAL A 369 -18.29 9.09 15.62
C VAL A 369 -19.26 8.80 14.48
N VAL A 370 -19.27 9.64 13.45
CA VAL A 370 -20.02 9.42 12.22
C VAL A 370 -19.04 9.27 11.07
N ARG A 371 -19.22 8.26 10.21
CA ARG A 371 -18.32 8.01 9.07
C ARG A 371 -19.02 7.43 7.84
N GLU A 372 -18.40 7.61 6.68
CA GLU A 372 -18.83 6.96 5.43
C GLU A 372 -18.08 5.65 5.17
N VAL A 373 -18.85 4.61 4.85
CA VAL A 373 -18.33 3.31 4.41
C VAL A 373 -18.95 2.96 3.07
N SER A 374 -18.11 2.64 2.07
CA SER A 374 -18.58 2.16 0.78
C SER A 374 -18.63 0.64 0.73
N TYR A 375 -19.64 0.09 0.05
CA TYR A 375 -19.81 -1.34 -0.22
C TYR A 375 -19.70 -1.61 -1.71
N HIS A 376 -18.88 -2.60 -2.08
CA HIS A 376 -18.66 -2.93 -3.48
C HIS A 376 -18.56 -4.42 -3.73
N PHE A 377 -19.02 -4.88 -4.89
CA PHE A 377 -19.07 -6.32 -5.18
C PHE A 377 -17.85 -6.82 -5.92
N ARG A 378 -17.30 -7.96 -5.46
CA ARG A 378 -16.49 -8.85 -6.30
C ARG A 378 -17.42 -9.61 -7.24
N ILE A 379 -17.00 -9.74 -8.50
CA ILE A 379 -17.82 -10.30 -9.59
C ILE A 379 -17.04 -11.32 -10.42
N ASN A 380 -16.17 -12.11 -9.77
CA ASN A 380 -15.37 -13.16 -10.40
C ASN A 380 -14.69 -12.71 -11.71
N GLY A 381 -14.02 -11.55 -11.71
CA GLY A 381 -13.36 -10.99 -12.91
C GLY A 381 -12.13 -11.80 -13.37
N LYS A 382 -11.60 -11.53 -14.57
CA LYS A 382 -10.35 -12.17 -15.03
C LYS A 382 -9.13 -11.61 -14.27
N ASN A 383 -8.34 -12.50 -13.66
CA ASN A 383 -7.02 -12.22 -13.15
C ASN A 383 -6.06 -11.99 -14.33
N PRO A 384 -5.34 -10.87 -14.34
CA PRO A 384 -4.38 -10.50 -15.41
C PRO A 384 -3.12 -11.37 -15.55
N THR A 385 -2.62 -11.89 -14.43
CA THR A 385 -1.29 -12.46 -14.24
C THR A 385 -1.39 -13.93 -14.55
N ALA A 386 -2.45 -14.56 -14.01
CA ALA A 386 -2.85 -15.92 -14.35
C ALA A 386 -3.57 -16.01 -15.71
N GLY A 387 -4.22 -14.94 -16.17
CA GLY A 387 -5.10 -14.96 -17.36
C GLY A 387 -6.42 -15.72 -17.15
N LYS A 388 -6.68 -16.25 -15.95
CA LYS A 388 -7.86 -17.04 -15.56
C LYS A 388 -8.88 -16.20 -14.77
N PHE A 389 -10.07 -16.71 -14.49
CA PHE A 389 -11.03 -15.99 -13.63
C PHE A 389 -10.60 -16.02 -12.15
N ALA A 390 -11.04 -15.05 -11.34
CA ALA A 390 -10.58 -14.87 -9.96
C ALA A 390 -10.77 -16.13 -9.09
N PHE A 391 -11.87 -16.86 -9.30
CA PHE A 391 -12.11 -18.15 -8.65
C PHE A 391 -11.04 -19.20 -9.00
N GLU A 392 -10.71 -19.36 -10.28
CA GLU A 392 -9.70 -20.33 -10.73
C GLU A 392 -8.30 -19.93 -10.26
N ALA A 393 -7.96 -18.64 -10.39
CA ALA A 393 -6.67 -18.12 -9.92
C ALA A 393 -6.49 -18.31 -8.40
N ARG A 394 -7.57 -18.15 -7.61
CA ARG A 394 -7.53 -18.42 -6.17
C ARG A 394 -7.26 -19.89 -5.87
N LEU A 395 -7.84 -20.81 -6.63
CA LEU A 395 -7.58 -22.25 -6.46
C LEU A 395 -6.12 -22.58 -6.78
N ASP A 396 -5.56 -21.98 -7.85
CA ASP A 396 -4.14 -22.14 -8.18
C ASP A 396 -3.23 -21.62 -7.04
N THR A 397 -3.57 -20.47 -6.43
CA THR A 397 -2.84 -19.93 -5.26
C THR A 397 -2.90 -20.88 -4.07
N ILE A 398 -4.10 -21.39 -3.74
CA ILE A 398 -4.28 -22.35 -2.63
C ILE A 398 -3.49 -23.63 -2.89
N GLU A 399 -3.50 -24.14 -4.12
CA GLU A 399 -2.73 -25.33 -4.52
C GLU A 399 -1.23 -25.12 -4.35
N LYS A 400 -0.73 -23.94 -4.74
CA LYS A 400 0.67 -23.53 -4.57
C LYS A 400 1.06 -23.39 -3.09
N GLU A 401 0.26 -22.67 -2.29
CA GLU A 401 0.52 -22.45 -0.86
C GLU A 401 0.51 -23.74 -0.03
N LEU A 402 -0.27 -24.75 -0.45
CA LEU A 402 -0.33 -26.04 0.23
C LEU A 402 0.75 -27.02 -0.24
N GLU A 403 1.58 -26.65 -1.22
CA GLU A 403 2.69 -27.43 -1.79
C GLU A 403 2.37 -28.92 -1.94
N LEU A 404 1.23 -29.23 -2.57
CA LEU A 404 0.65 -30.57 -2.54
C LEU A 404 1.52 -31.65 -3.22
N ASP A 405 2.55 -31.26 -3.96
CA ASP A 405 3.46 -32.14 -4.69
C ASP A 405 4.81 -32.41 -4.00
N ASN A 406 5.14 -31.67 -2.91
CA ASN A 406 6.36 -31.90 -2.14
C ASN A 406 6.05 -32.59 -0.80
N GLU A 407 6.80 -33.65 -0.47
CA GLU A 407 6.66 -34.36 0.82
C GLU A 407 7.49 -33.75 1.95
N ASP A 408 8.60 -33.06 1.63
CA ASP A 408 9.58 -32.53 2.61
C ASP A 408 9.44 -31.02 2.91
N SER A 409 8.30 -30.41 2.55
CA SER A 409 8.08 -28.97 2.71
C SER A 409 7.93 -28.53 4.17
N PHE A 410 8.66 -27.48 4.56
CA PHE A 410 8.37 -26.74 5.79
C PHE A 410 7.20 -25.79 5.55
N PHE A 411 6.09 -25.99 6.25
CA PHE A 411 4.90 -25.17 6.12
C PHE A 411 4.91 -23.98 7.10
N ASP A 412 4.54 -22.79 6.63
CA ASP A 412 4.02 -21.76 7.53
C ASP A 412 2.64 -22.21 8.04
N PRO A 413 2.48 -22.47 9.36
CA PRO A 413 1.20 -22.92 9.91
C PRO A 413 0.05 -21.94 9.64
N ILE A 414 0.33 -20.64 9.58
CA ILE A 414 -0.70 -19.61 9.37
C ILE A 414 -1.20 -19.65 7.92
N ALA A 415 -0.29 -19.69 6.95
CA ALA A 415 -0.63 -19.84 5.54
C ALA A 415 -1.46 -21.11 5.31
N VAL A 416 -1.01 -22.26 5.82
CA VAL A 416 -1.74 -23.54 5.69
C VAL A 416 -3.15 -23.46 6.28
N THR A 417 -3.30 -23.00 7.53
CA THR A 417 -4.62 -22.87 8.16
C THR A 417 -5.55 -21.98 7.33
N ARG A 418 -5.02 -20.88 6.80
CA ARG A 418 -5.75 -19.95 5.94
C ARG A 418 -6.20 -20.64 4.64
N SER A 419 -5.29 -21.29 3.92
CA SER A 419 -5.59 -21.91 2.62
C SER A 419 -6.56 -23.08 2.74
N LEU A 420 -6.41 -23.91 3.79
CA LEU A 420 -7.37 -24.98 4.12
C LEU A 420 -8.75 -24.41 4.50
N SER A 421 -8.81 -23.38 5.35
CA SER A 421 -10.07 -22.73 5.72
C SER A 421 -10.81 -22.18 4.49
N GLN A 422 -10.09 -21.50 3.59
CA GLN A 422 -10.66 -20.95 2.36
C GLN A 422 -11.14 -22.07 1.42
N LEU A 423 -10.36 -23.14 1.25
CA LEU A 423 -10.73 -24.26 0.40
C LEU A 423 -12.00 -24.96 0.89
N ILE A 424 -12.07 -25.28 2.18
CA ILE A 424 -13.25 -25.91 2.79
C ILE A 424 -14.46 -24.97 2.67
N PHE A 425 -14.28 -23.68 2.92
CA PHE A 425 -15.37 -22.72 2.79
C PHE A 425 -15.91 -22.67 1.37
N LEU A 426 -15.04 -22.57 0.35
CA LEU A 426 -15.43 -22.61 -1.07
C LEU A 426 -16.13 -23.92 -1.44
N ALA A 427 -15.65 -25.07 -0.97
CA ALA A 427 -16.25 -26.38 -1.21
C ALA A 427 -17.69 -26.49 -0.71
N VAL A 428 -17.98 -25.89 0.45
CA VAL A 428 -19.30 -25.93 1.06
C VAL A 428 -20.28 -25.00 0.34
N VAL A 429 -19.84 -23.76 0.02
CA VAL A 429 -20.76 -22.72 -0.45
C VAL A 429 -20.97 -22.70 -1.97
N VAL A 430 -20.00 -23.17 -2.76
CA VAL A 430 -20.14 -23.19 -4.23
C VAL A 430 -21.09 -24.31 -4.66
N PRO A 431 -22.22 -24.00 -5.32
CA PRO A 431 -23.13 -25.04 -5.79
C PRO A 431 -22.50 -25.84 -6.94
N SER A 432 -22.70 -27.15 -6.94
CA SER A 432 -22.33 -28.04 -8.04
C SER A 432 -23.59 -28.64 -8.67
N GLU A 433 -23.55 -28.98 -9.97
CA GLU A 433 -24.68 -29.55 -10.71
C GLU A 433 -25.19 -30.89 -10.12
N ILE A 434 -24.38 -31.55 -9.31
CA ILE A 434 -24.61 -32.89 -8.73
C ILE A 434 -25.14 -32.82 -7.29
N MET A 435 -25.02 -31.67 -6.60
CA MET A 435 -25.52 -31.57 -5.22
C MET A 435 -27.02 -31.31 -5.23
N GLU A 436 -27.78 -32.33 -4.85
CA GLU A 436 -29.16 -32.20 -4.37
C GLU A 436 -29.28 -31.01 -3.39
N SER A 437 -30.47 -30.43 -3.30
CA SER A 437 -30.76 -29.36 -2.36
C SER A 437 -30.45 -29.82 -0.94
N VAL A 438 -29.26 -29.49 -0.43
CA VAL A 438 -28.90 -29.68 0.98
C VAL A 438 -29.92 -28.88 1.78
N THR A 439 -30.86 -29.58 2.39
CA THR A 439 -31.82 -28.99 3.31
C THR A 439 -31.07 -28.53 4.56
N VAL A 440 -31.54 -27.45 5.18
CA VAL A 440 -30.91 -26.84 6.38
C VAL A 440 -30.63 -27.90 7.47
N ARG A 441 -31.50 -28.91 7.61
CA ARG A 441 -31.37 -30.00 8.59
C ARG A 441 -30.19 -30.95 8.35
N ASN A 442 -29.72 -31.11 7.12
CA ASN A 442 -28.62 -32.02 6.76
C ASN A 442 -27.31 -31.28 6.41
N PHE A 443 -27.27 -29.96 6.65
CA PHE A 443 -26.12 -29.14 6.27
C PHE A 443 -24.90 -29.44 7.13
N SER A 444 -25.03 -29.39 8.46
CA SER A 444 -23.91 -29.64 9.40
C SER A 444 -23.33 -31.04 9.24
N SER A 445 -24.17 -32.07 9.04
CA SER A 445 -23.70 -33.44 8.79
C SER A 445 -22.95 -33.58 7.46
N SER A 446 -23.36 -32.85 6.42
CA SER A 446 -22.63 -32.80 5.14
C SER A 446 -21.25 -32.16 5.27
N VAL A 447 -21.13 -31.09 6.08
CA VAL A 447 -19.84 -30.45 6.38
C VAL A 447 -18.95 -31.41 7.17
N GLN A 448 -19.47 -32.05 8.21
CA GLN A 448 -18.71 -33.03 9.00
C GLN A 448 -18.24 -34.22 8.15
N GLN A 449 -19.05 -34.70 7.21
CA GLN A 449 -18.65 -35.74 6.28
C GLN A 449 -17.49 -35.28 5.37
N LEU A 450 -17.56 -34.05 4.81
CA LEU A 450 -16.46 -33.47 4.03
C LEU A 450 -15.16 -33.41 4.85
N LEU A 451 -15.23 -32.96 6.10
CA LEU A 451 -14.06 -32.90 6.98
C LEU A 451 -13.48 -34.30 7.27
N LYS A 452 -14.35 -35.30 7.43
CA LYS A 452 -13.95 -36.70 7.62
C LYS A 452 -13.29 -37.28 6.37
N ASP A 453 -13.82 -36.98 5.18
CA ASP A 453 -13.25 -37.42 3.91
C ASP A 453 -11.86 -36.79 3.67
N LEU A 454 -11.70 -35.50 4.00
CA LEU A 454 -10.41 -34.82 3.96
C LEU A 454 -9.42 -35.42 4.94
N LYS A 455 -9.83 -35.68 6.19
CA LYS A 455 -8.99 -36.32 7.22
C LYS A 455 -8.50 -37.70 6.78
N ASN A 456 -9.38 -38.50 6.18
CA ASN A 456 -9.04 -39.87 5.74
C ASN A 456 -8.18 -39.89 4.47
N GLY A 457 -8.40 -38.95 3.54
CA GLY A 457 -7.70 -38.92 2.25
C GLY A 457 -6.48 -37.99 2.17
N GLY A 458 -6.22 -37.19 3.21
CA GLY A 458 -5.03 -36.34 3.33
C GLY A 458 -4.81 -35.42 2.12
N LYS A 459 -3.55 -35.27 1.69
CA LYS A 459 -3.17 -34.44 0.52
C LYS A 459 -3.94 -34.84 -0.78
N ASN A 460 -4.24 -36.12 -0.96
CA ASN A 460 -4.95 -36.60 -2.16
C ASN A 460 -6.41 -36.15 -2.19
N ALA A 461 -7.11 -36.18 -1.05
CA ALA A 461 -8.47 -35.66 -0.96
C ALA A 461 -8.51 -34.14 -1.19
N VAL A 462 -7.51 -33.41 -0.70
CA VAL A 462 -7.34 -31.97 -0.96
C VAL A 462 -7.17 -31.70 -2.47
N LYS A 463 -6.27 -32.43 -3.15
CA LYS A 463 -6.10 -32.33 -4.63
C LYS A 463 -7.41 -32.61 -5.37
N GLN A 464 -8.12 -33.67 -5.00
CA GLN A 464 -9.40 -34.02 -5.63
C GLN A 464 -10.47 -32.93 -5.41
N LEU A 465 -10.49 -32.31 -4.23
CA LEU A 465 -11.40 -31.22 -3.92
C LEU A 465 -11.13 -29.98 -4.78
N ILE A 466 -9.86 -29.63 -4.98
CA ILE A 466 -9.44 -28.54 -5.87
C ILE A 466 -9.91 -28.81 -7.30
N VAL A 467 -9.65 -30.01 -7.84
CA VAL A 467 -10.10 -30.41 -9.18
C VAL A 467 -11.64 -30.37 -9.31
N LYS A 468 -12.37 -30.79 -8.27
CA LYS A 468 -13.84 -30.70 -8.23
C LYS A 468 -14.32 -29.24 -8.28
N LEU A 469 -13.68 -28.35 -7.54
CA LEU A 469 -13.99 -26.92 -7.54
C LEU A 469 -13.64 -26.26 -8.88
N GLN A 470 -12.52 -26.60 -9.51
CA GLN A 470 -12.14 -26.09 -10.84
C GLN A 470 -13.24 -26.37 -11.89
N LYS A 471 -13.90 -27.54 -11.82
CA LYS A 471 -15.05 -27.87 -12.70
C LYS A 471 -16.25 -26.93 -12.51
N CYS A 472 -16.37 -26.25 -11.36
CA CYS A 472 -17.44 -25.30 -11.06
C CYS A 472 -17.18 -23.87 -11.59
N ALA A 473 -16.09 -23.64 -12.34
CA ALA A 473 -15.75 -22.32 -12.87
C ALA A 473 -16.86 -21.68 -13.72
N LYS A 474 -17.61 -22.49 -14.50
CA LYS A 474 -18.76 -22.01 -15.29
C LYS A 474 -19.91 -21.56 -14.38
N THR A 475 -20.19 -22.31 -13.31
CA THR A 475 -21.20 -21.96 -12.30
C THR A 475 -20.93 -20.59 -11.70
N MET A 476 -19.67 -20.33 -11.31
CA MET A 476 -19.29 -19.05 -10.72
C MET A 476 -19.41 -17.87 -11.68
N LYS A 477 -19.20 -18.08 -12.99
CA LYS A 477 -19.48 -17.05 -14.01
C LYS A 477 -20.98 -16.74 -14.09
N THR A 478 -21.82 -17.77 -14.07
CA THR A 478 -23.28 -17.59 -14.09
C THR A 478 -23.80 -16.87 -12.84
N ILE A 479 -23.25 -17.18 -11.66
CA ILE A 479 -23.56 -16.49 -10.41
C ILE A 479 -23.17 -15.01 -10.50
N ALA A 480 -21.97 -14.70 -10.98
CA ALA A 480 -21.51 -13.32 -11.15
C ALA A 480 -22.41 -12.51 -12.10
N SER A 481 -22.77 -13.08 -13.27
CA SER A 481 -23.70 -12.42 -14.20
C SER A 481 -25.09 -12.21 -13.57
N SER A 482 -25.59 -13.20 -12.83
CA SER A 482 -26.89 -13.11 -12.15
C SER A 482 -26.91 -12.01 -11.08
N LEU A 483 -25.81 -11.86 -10.34
CA LEU A 483 -25.66 -10.80 -9.35
C LEU A 483 -25.74 -9.41 -10.01
N ILE A 484 -25.00 -9.21 -11.11
CA ILE A 484 -25.00 -7.95 -11.86
C ILE A 484 -26.41 -7.62 -12.36
N ASP A 485 -27.13 -8.60 -12.92
CA ASP A 485 -28.50 -8.41 -13.41
C ASP A 485 -29.47 -7.98 -12.29
N VAL A 486 -29.36 -8.59 -11.11
CA VAL A 486 -30.20 -8.27 -9.94
C VAL A 486 -29.87 -6.88 -9.39
N ILE A 487 -28.59 -6.53 -9.21
CA ILE A 487 -28.17 -5.19 -8.77
C ILE A 487 -28.60 -4.12 -9.78
N ASN A 488 -28.60 -4.43 -11.06
CA ASN A 488 -29.03 -3.48 -12.09
C ASN A 488 -30.55 -3.22 -12.06
N THR A 489 -31.36 -4.22 -11.68
CA THR A 489 -32.83 -4.14 -11.82
C THR A 489 -33.62 -4.02 -10.52
N LYS A 490 -33.01 -4.30 -9.36
CA LYS A 490 -33.69 -4.40 -8.05
C LYS A 490 -32.97 -3.69 -6.90
N SER A 491 -31.94 -2.88 -7.16
CA SER A 491 -31.11 -2.28 -6.09
C SER A 491 -31.89 -1.49 -5.07
N GLU A 492 -32.81 -0.60 -5.48
CA GLU A 492 -33.61 0.21 -4.57
C GLU A 492 -34.40 -0.65 -3.57
N LYS A 493 -34.96 -1.78 -4.05
CA LYS A 493 -35.67 -2.74 -3.21
C LYS A 493 -34.74 -3.46 -2.25
N ILE A 494 -33.52 -3.79 -2.71
CA ILE A 494 -32.48 -4.41 -1.88
C ILE A 494 -32.09 -3.45 -0.76
N ILE A 495 -31.75 -2.19 -1.08
CA ILE A 495 -31.33 -1.19 -0.10
C ILE A 495 -32.46 -0.91 0.89
N SER A 496 -33.69 -0.70 0.41
CA SER A 496 -34.85 -0.46 1.28
C SER A 496 -35.11 -1.62 2.24
N GLN A 497 -34.98 -2.87 1.78
CA GLN A 497 -35.12 -4.04 2.63
C GLN A 497 -34.03 -4.08 3.71
N VAL A 498 -32.77 -3.93 3.31
CA VAL A 498 -31.65 -3.96 4.25
C VAL A 498 -31.80 -2.85 5.28
N GLN A 499 -32.17 -1.65 4.86
CA GLN A 499 -32.38 -0.50 5.75
C GLN A 499 -33.53 -0.73 6.74
N SER A 500 -34.60 -1.42 6.34
CA SER A 500 -35.68 -1.82 7.25
C SER A 500 -35.26 -2.87 8.28
N GLU A 501 -34.28 -3.72 7.94
CA GLU A 501 -33.80 -4.81 8.80
C GLU A 501 -32.56 -4.44 9.62
N SER A 502 -31.82 -3.38 9.27
CA SER A 502 -30.46 -3.14 9.77
C SER A 502 -30.10 -1.70 10.09
N SER A 503 -31.09 -0.91 10.49
CA SER A 503 -30.83 0.47 10.94
C SER A 503 -29.93 0.55 12.18
N GLN A 504 -29.90 -0.50 13.02
CA GLN A 504 -29.23 -0.48 14.31
C GLN A 504 -28.66 -1.86 14.69
N GLN A 505 -27.40 -1.89 15.13
CA GLN A 505 -26.68 -3.04 15.67
C GLN A 505 -26.01 -2.68 16.98
N PHE A 506 -25.71 -3.69 17.79
CA PHE A 506 -24.96 -3.56 19.02
C PHE A 506 -23.76 -4.48 19.02
N ILE A 507 -22.60 -3.94 19.36
CA ILE A 507 -21.43 -4.74 19.74
C ILE A 507 -21.57 -4.98 21.25
N CYS A 508 -21.90 -6.21 21.63
CA CYS A 508 -22.10 -6.65 22.99
C CYS A 508 -20.80 -7.28 23.53
N VAL A 509 -20.22 -6.68 24.56
CA VAL A 509 -19.04 -7.21 25.26
C VAL A 509 -19.52 -7.97 26.50
N LYS A 510 -19.16 -9.26 26.60
CA LYS A 510 -19.54 -10.14 27.73
C LYS A 510 -18.62 -9.93 28.93
N ARG A 511 -19.14 -10.15 30.13
CA ARG A 511 -18.42 -10.08 31.43
C ARG A 511 -17.23 -11.03 31.47
N ASP A 512 -17.34 -12.17 30.80
CA ASP A 512 -16.29 -13.20 30.72
C ASP A 512 -15.05 -12.76 29.92
N ILE A 513 -15.04 -11.53 29.39
CA ILE A 513 -13.81 -10.92 28.86
C ILE A 513 -12.77 -10.69 29.97
N PHE A 514 -13.20 -10.52 31.22
CA PHE A 514 -12.33 -10.26 32.36
C PHE A 514 -11.94 -11.54 33.10
N GLU A 515 -10.66 -11.62 33.48
CA GLU A 515 -10.17 -12.54 34.49
C GLU A 515 -10.47 -11.96 35.88
N TRP A 516 -11.73 -12.07 36.33
CA TRP A 516 -12.24 -11.40 37.54
C TRP A 516 -11.40 -11.64 38.80
N SER A 517 -10.79 -12.82 38.94
CA SER A 517 -9.89 -13.15 40.06
C SER A 517 -8.61 -12.31 40.10
N ARG A 518 -8.11 -11.88 38.94
CA ARG A 518 -6.94 -10.99 38.83
C ARG A 518 -7.31 -9.54 39.08
N LEU A 519 -8.46 -9.12 38.55
CA LEU A 519 -8.94 -7.75 38.70
C LEU A 519 -9.23 -7.43 40.17
N THR A 520 -9.98 -8.30 40.85
CA THR A 520 -10.37 -8.15 42.27
C THR A 520 -9.20 -8.27 43.25
N THR A 521 -8.08 -8.87 42.83
CA THR A 521 -6.84 -8.94 43.64
C THR A 521 -5.90 -7.76 43.40
N GLY A 522 -6.29 -6.79 42.56
CA GLY A 522 -5.48 -5.61 42.24
C GLY A 522 -4.26 -5.93 41.38
N ALA A 523 -4.30 -6.99 40.57
CA ALA A 523 -3.20 -7.31 39.66
C ALA A 523 -3.00 -6.18 38.63
N SER A 524 -1.75 -5.86 38.31
CA SER A 524 -1.43 -4.70 37.44
C SER A 524 -1.27 -5.03 35.95
N GLN A 525 -1.46 -6.29 35.55
CA GLN A 525 -1.26 -6.73 34.16
C GLN A 525 -2.14 -7.93 33.78
N ASN A 526 -2.51 -8.00 32.50
CA ASN A 526 -3.22 -9.12 31.89
C ASN A 526 -4.56 -9.41 32.60
N LEU A 527 -5.41 -8.38 32.67
CA LEU A 527 -6.73 -8.43 33.31
C LEU A 527 -7.81 -9.05 32.42
N LEU A 528 -7.56 -9.22 31.13
CA LEU A 528 -8.49 -9.79 30.17
C LEU A 528 -8.12 -11.24 29.82
N VAL A 529 -9.11 -12.00 29.37
CA VAL A 529 -8.89 -13.37 28.86
C VAL A 529 -7.92 -13.35 27.69
N GLY A 530 -7.00 -14.31 27.69
CA GLY A 530 -5.96 -14.46 26.68
C GLY A 530 -5.57 -15.92 26.52
N SER A 531 -4.74 -16.22 25.52
CA SER A 531 -4.18 -17.55 25.31
C SER A 531 -2.74 -17.64 25.80
N GLU A 532 -2.29 -18.83 26.20
CA GLU A 532 -0.88 -19.09 26.58
C GLU A 532 0.13 -18.69 25.49
N ASN A 533 -0.30 -18.66 24.23
CA ASN A 533 0.47 -18.10 23.12
C ASN A 533 0.13 -16.61 22.92
N PRO A 534 1.03 -15.66 23.26
CA PRO A 534 0.84 -14.26 22.92
C PRO A 534 0.72 -14.15 21.39
N GLY A 535 -0.43 -13.69 20.90
CA GLY A 535 -0.78 -13.71 19.46
C GLY A 535 -2.14 -14.28 19.10
N ARG A 536 -2.77 -15.03 20.01
CA ARG A 536 -4.14 -15.52 19.84
C ARG A 536 -5.14 -14.89 20.82
N GLU A 537 -4.77 -13.78 21.47
CA GLU A 537 -5.65 -12.99 22.34
C GLU A 537 -6.94 -12.60 21.61
N THR A 538 -6.83 -12.17 20.36
CA THR A 538 -7.94 -11.84 19.46
C THR A 538 -8.98 -12.96 19.36
N VAL A 539 -8.54 -14.21 19.30
CA VAL A 539 -9.44 -15.38 19.24
C VAL A 539 -10.20 -15.56 20.55
N ALA A 540 -9.53 -15.35 21.69
CA ALA A 540 -10.18 -15.37 23.00
C ALA A 540 -11.18 -14.21 23.16
N TRP A 541 -10.83 -13.01 22.70
CA TRP A 541 -11.72 -11.85 22.73
C TRP A 541 -12.95 -12.03 21.85
N PHE A 542 -12.77 -12.61 20.67
CA PHE A 542 -13.86 -12.90 19.74
C PHE A 542 -14.95 -13.82 20.32
N LYS A 543 -14.61 -14.70 21.27
CA LYS A 543 -15.58 -15.56 21.99
C LYS A 543 -16.46 -14.77 22.95
N ASN A 544 -15.97 -13.63 23.42
CA ASN A 544 -16.61 -12.77 24.41
C ASN A 544 -17.28 -11.53 23.80
N ILE A 545 -17.32 -11.45 22.47
CA ILE A 545 -17.95 -10.34 21.73
C ILE A 545 -18.98 -10.89 20.76
N GLU A 546 -20.18 -10.36 20.87
CA GLU A 546 -21.32 -10.73 20.04
C GLU A 546 -21.88 -9.49 19.33
N VAL A 547 -22.33 -9.64 18.09
CA VAL A 547 -23.00 -8.57 17.34
C VAL A 547 -24.47 -8.96 17.19
N CYS A 548 -25.36 -8.14 17.75
CA CYS A 548 -26.80 -8.42 17.85
C CYS A 548 -27.63 -7.21 17.42
N ASP A 549 -28.92 -7.43 17.11
CA ASP A 549 -29.87 -6.35 16.84
C ASP A 549 -30.41 -5.70 18.13
N THR A 550 -30.37 -6.42 19.25
CA THR A 550 -30.74 -5.94 20.59
C THR A 550 -29.63 -6.25 21.60
N PRO A 551 -29.43 -5.42 22.64
CA PRO A 551 -28.40 -5.62 23.66
C PRO A 551 -28.90 -6.57 24.77
N GLU A 552 -29.51 -7.70 24.42
CA GLU A 552 -30.09 -8.67 25.36
C GLU A 552 -29.26 -9.96 25.46
N THR A 553 -27.94 -9.83 25.33
CA THR A 553 -27.03 -10.97 25.35
C THR A 553 -26.79 -11.48 26.77
N PRO A 554 -26.84 -12.80 27.04
CA PRO A 554 -26.47 -13.36 28.34
C PRO A 554 -25.06 -12.96 28.75
N GLY A 555 -24.90 -12.54 30.00
CA GLY A 555 -23.60 -12.13 30.54
C GLY A 555 -23.07 -10.82 29.96
N LEU A 556 -23.93 -9.93 29.45
CA LEU A 556 -23.53 -8.61 28.96
C LEU A 556 -22.84 -7.77 30.06
N LEU A 557 -21.70 -7.18 29.73
CA LEU A 557 -21.03 -6.16 30.52
C LEU A 557 -21.45 -4.77 30.04
N PHE A 558 -21.18 -4.46 28.76
CA PHE A 558 -21.63 -3.23 28.13
C PHE A 558 -21.85 -3.46 26.63
N SER A 559 -22.54 -2.52 25.99
CA SER A 559 -22.74 -2.53 24.54
C SER A 559 -22.39 -1.20 23.88
N VAL A 560 -21.95 -1.28 22.62
CA VAL A 560 -21.70 -0.12 21.75
C VAL A 560 -22.73 -0.16 20.64
N LYS A 561 -23.54 0.90 20.54
CA LYS A 561 -24.55 1.04 19.50
C LYS A 561 -23.92 1.53 18.22
N VAL A 562 -24.26 0.88 17.10
CA VAL A 562 -23.86 1.26 15.74
C VAL A 562 -25.11 1.38 14.89
N ASN A 563 -25.38 2.56 14.37
CA ASN A 563 -26.45 2.77 13.40
C ASN A 563 -25.87 2.79 11.99
N THR A 564 -26.50 2.08 11.07
CA THR A 564 -26.06 2.02 9.68
C THR A 564 -27.17 2.51 8.76
N GLN A 565 -26.92 3.57 7.99
CA GLN A 565 -27.84 4.09 7.00
C GLN A 565 -27.27 3.92 5.59
N LEU A 566 -27.79 2.97 4.82
CA LEU A 566 -27.38 2.75 3.44
C LEU A 566 -27.96 3.78 2.46
N SER A 567 -27.18 4.08 1.43
CA SER A 567 -27.52 4.91 0.28
C SER A 567 -26.99 4.28 -1.01
N GLU A 568 -27.67 4.52 -2.12
CA GLU A 568 -27.21 4.13 -3.45
C GLU A 568 -27.18 5.30 -4.42
N HIS A 569 -26.17 5.31 -5.29
CA HIS A 569 -25.96 6.35 -6.27
C HIS A 569 -25.60 5.72 -7.63
N ASN A 570 -26.37 6.08 -8.66
CA ASN A 570 -26.06 5.71 -10.03
C ASN A 570 -25.04 6.68 -10.63
N LEU A 571 -24.08 6.14 -11.38
CA LEU A 571 -23.28 6.92 -12.32
C LEU A 571 -23.85 6.71 -13.71
N VAL A 572 -24.13 7.80 -14.42
CA VAL A 572 -24.67 7.78 -15.79
C VAL A 572 -23.79 8.60 -16.72
N THR A 573 -23.84 8.32 -18.02
CA THR A 573 -23.15 9.14 -19.02
C THR A 573 -23.81 10.50 -19.16
N LYS A 574 -23.00 11.56 -19.30
CA LYS A 574 -23.44 12.94 -19.53
C LYS A 574 -22.83 13.45 -20.83
N GLY A 575 -23.66 13.73 -21.84
CA GLY A 575 -23.19 14.22 -23.13
C GLY A 575 -22.41 13.18 -23.96
N ASN A 576 -21.69 13.66 -24.98
CA ASN A 576 -20.99 12.80 -25.93
C ASN A 576 -19.55 12.49 -25.48
N PRO A 577 -19.04 11.27 -25.75
CA PRO A 577 -17.61 10.99 -25.63
C PRO A 577 -16.78 11.94 -26.50
N TYR A 578 -15.60 12.30 -26.02
CA TYR A 578 -14.65 13.13 -26.74
C TYR A 578 -13.25 12.53 -26.66
N SER A 579 -12.39 12.84 -27.62
CA SER A 579 -11.02 12.31 -27.66
C SER A 579 -10.01 13.40 -27.33
N ILE A 580 -9.03 13.06 -26.51
CA ILE A 580 -7.80 13.83 -26.36
C ILE A 580 -6.65 13.10 -27.06
N GLN A 581 -5.60 13.84 -27.39
CA GLN A 581 -4.35 13.34 -27.91
C GLN A 581 -3.31 13.31 -26.78
N VAL A 582 -2.49 12.26 -26.76
CA VAL A 582 -1.42 12.05 -25.78
C VAL A 582 -0.17 11.56 -26.51
N GLN A 583 0.98 12.13 -26.19
CA GLN A 583 2.29 11.68 -26.70
C GLN A 583 3.35 11.80 -25.60
N ARG A 584 4.24 10.81 -25.53
CA ARG A 584 5.42 10.84 -24.63
C ARG A 584 6.53 11.67 -25.28
N ILE A 585 7.17 12.53 -24.50
CA ILE A 585 8.29 13.36 -24.96
C ILE A 585 9.59 12.71 -24.50
N LEU A 586 10.40 12.30 -25.46
CA LEU A 586 11.69 11.67 -25.20
C LEU A 586 12.76 12.76 -25.04
N PRO A 587 13.70 12.61 -24.07
CA PRO A 587 14.83 13.53 -23.92
C PRO A 587 15.82 13.38 -25.09
N LYS A 588 16.92 14.13 -25.06
CA LYS A 588 18.03 13.93 -26.01
C LYS A 588 18.87 12.70 -25.68
N HIS A 589 19.03 12.41 -24.39
CA HIS A 589 19.90 11.36 -23.88
C HIS A 589 19.16 10.42 -22.92
N LEU A 590 19.59 9.16 -22.89
CA LEU A 590 19.04 8.13 -22.00
C LEU A 590 20.15 7.39 -21.26
N LEU A 591 19.97 7.21 -19.96
CA LEU A 591 20.84 6.39 -19.11
C LEU A 591 20.12 5.10 -18.74
N GLN A 592 20.82 3.95 -18.77
CA GLN A 592 20.28 2.69 -18.26
C GLN A 592 21.07 2.21 -17.04
N ILE A 593 20.36 1.80 -15.99
CA ILE A 593 20.91 1.14 -14.81
C ILE A 593 20.28 -0.26 -14.73
N ILE A 594 21.10 -1.31 -14.61
CA ILE A 594 20.64 -2.70 -14.51
C ILE A 594 21.18 -3.31 -13.22
N TRP A 595 20.30 -3.72 -12.32
CA TRP A 595 20.66 -4.54 -11.17
C TRP A 595 20.67 -5.99 -11.59
N CYS A 596 21.78 -6.67 -11.40
CA CYS A 596 21.99 -8.04 -11.83
C CYS A 596 22.48 -8.90 -10.66
N PRO A 597 21.84 -10.04 -10.38
CA PRO A 597 22.29 -10.96 -9.35
C PRO A 597 23.58 -11.66 -9.79
N PHE A 598 24.60 -11.58 -8.94
CA PHE A 598 25.90 -12.24 -9.07
C PHE A 598 26.27 -12.91 -7.76
N SER A 599 27.03 -13.99 -7.83
CA SER A 599 27.54 -14.66 -6.64
C SER A 599 29.00 -15.08 -6.79
N PHE A 600 29.68 -15.15 -5.66
CA PHE A 600 30.99 -15.78 -5.55
C PHE A 600 30.82 -17.25 -5.17
N SER A 601 31.38 -18.16 -5.97
CA SER A 601 31.52 -19.57 -5.61
C SER A 601 32.99 -19.97 -5.56
N GLN A 602 33.32 -20.93 -4.71
CA GLN A 602 34.65 -21.55 -4.69
C GLN A 602 34.51 -22.97 -5.24
N GLU A 603 35.04 -23.20 -6.44
CA GLU A 603 35.04 -24.50 -7.11
C GLU A 603 36.50 -24.94 -7.29
N ASN A 604 36.88 -26.12 -6.79
CA ASN A 604 38.24 -26.67 -6.92
C ASN A 604 39.34 -25.69 -6.49
N ASP A 605 39.19 -25.05 -5.32
CA ASP A 605 40.10 -24.04 -4.78
C ASP A 605 40.33 -22.79 -5.66
N LYS A 606 39.42 -22.52 -6.60
CA LYS A 606 39.39 -21.29 -7.40
C LYS A 606 38.09 -20.54 -7.19
N TRP A 607 38.21 -19.24 -6.99
CA TRP A 607 37.06 -18.35 -6.94
C TRP A 607 36.50 -18.16 -8.35
N THR A 608 35.20 -18.34 -8.46
CA THR A 608 34.43 -17.94 -9.63
C THR A 608 33.44 -16.86 -9.24
N TYR A 609 33.25 -15.91 -10.14
CA TYR A 609 32.29 -14.81 -9.97
C TYR A 609 31.45 -14.74 -11.23
N LYS A 610 30.18 -15.12 -11.11
CA LYS A 610 29.28 -15.31 -12.25
C LYS A 610 27.91 -14.72 -11.93
N ALA A 611 27.24 -14.27 -12.98
CA ALA A 611 25.83 -13.92 -12.89
C ALA A 611 25.02 -15.18 -12.57
N SER A 612 23.84 -15.02 -12.00
CA SER A 612 22.97 -16.17 -11.76
C SER A 612 22.59 -16.91 -13.05
N GLU A 613 22.22 -18.18 -12.92
CA GLU A 613 21.88 -19.05 -14.05
C GLU A 613 20.77 -18.48 -14.93
N ASP A 614 19.85 -17.74 -14.32
CA ASP A 614 18.69 -17.16 -14.98
C ASP A 614 18.92 -15.76 -15.53
N ALA A 615 19.96 -15.05 -15.10
CA ALA A 615 20.27 -13.70 -15.57
C ALA A 615 20.44 -13.60 -17.11
N PRO A 616 21.06 -14.58 -17.81
CA PRO A 616 21.11 -14.59 -19.28
C PRO A 616 19.73 -14.54 -19.97
N LYS A 617 18.65 -15.00 -19.32
CA LYS A 617 17.27 -14.91 -19.89
C LYS A 617 16.85 -13.45 -20.13
N ALA A 618 17.44 -12.51 -19.40
CA ALA A 618 17.17 -11.07 -19.52
C ALA A 618 18.11 -10.33 -20.49
N GLN A 619 19.04 -10.99 -21.19
CA GLN A 619 20.03 -10.33 -22.06
C GLN A 619 19.42 -9.37 -23.10
N GLY A 620 18.21 -9.67 -23.60
CA GLY A 620 17.49 -8.83 -24.55
C GLY A 620 16.99 -7.47 -24.00
N TRP A 621 17.13 -7.23 -22.69
CA TRP A 621 16.71 -6.00 -22.01
C TRP A 621 17.82 -4.96 -21.83
N SER A 622 19.07 -5.33 -22.11
CA SER A 622 20.20 -4.41 -22.00
C SER A 622 20.35 -3.56 -23.27
N LEU A 623 20.37 -2.24 -23.10
CA LEU A 623 20.68 -1.26 -24.13
C LEU A 623 22.19 -1.21 -24.42
N PRO A 624 22.67 -0.64 -25.53
CA PRO A 624 24.07 -0.70 -25.92
C PRO A 624 25.09 -0.08 -24.96
N ALA A 625 24.67 0.83 -24.06
CA ALA A 625 25.47 1.40 -22.96
C ALA A 625 24.66 1.31 -21.66
N ALA A 626 25.28 0.98 -20.52
CA ALA A 626 24.59 0.87 -19.24
C ALA A 626 25.53 0.85 -18.03
N ILE A 627 24.99 1.26 -16.87
CA ILE A 627 25.56 0.96 -15.56
C ILE A 627 24.99 -0.39 -15.10
N VAL A 628 25.86 -1.33 -14.73
CA VAL A 628 25.47 -2.65 -14.23
C VAL A 628 25.83 -2.74 -12.75
N LEU A 629 24.81 -2.79 -11.91
CA LEU A 629 24.95 -2.97 -10.47
C LEU A 629 24.89 -4.46 -10.15
N GLU A 630 25.98 -5.00 -9.64
CA GLU A 630 26.11 -6.42 -9.36
C GLU A 630 25.95 -6.64 -7.87
N TYR A 631 24.90 -7.36 -7.49
CA TYR A 631 24.57 -7.62 -6.10
C TYR A 631 24.54 -9.13 -5.82
N ASP A 632 24.86 -9.52 -4.59
CA ASP A 632 24.72 -10.88 -4.11
C ASP A 632 23.64 -10.88 -3.02
N ALA A 633 22.52 -11.56 -3.26
CA ALA A 633 21.44 -11.64 -2.29
C ALA A 633 21.90 -12.30 -0.98
N SER A 634 22.87 -13.22 -1.05
CA SER A 634 23.37 -13.95 0.13
C SER A 634 24.14 -13.06 1.12
N ASP A 635 24.72 -11.95 0.66
CA ASP A 635 25.35 -10.94 1.51
C ASP A 635 24.33 -10.19 2.39
N LEU A 636 23.06 -10.18 1.97
CA LEU A 636 21.95 -9.50 2.64
C LEU A 636 21.04 -10.46 3.40
N THR A 637 21.24 -11.77 3.25
CA THR A 637 20.45 -12.79 3.95
C THR A 637 20.89 -12.93 5.41
N PRO A 638 19.97 -12.86 6.39
CA PRO A 638 20.29 -13.04 7.81
C PRO A 638 20.84 -14.44 8.10
N LYS A 639 21.94 -14.52 8.86
CA LYS A 639 22.56 -15.79 9.27
C LYS A 639 22.00 -16.26 10.62
N GLU A 640 20.98 -17.12 10.61
CA GLU A 640 20.24 -17.49 11.83
C GLU A 640 20.76 -18.70 12.63
N LYS A 641 21.81 -19.40 12.19
CA LYS A 641 22.24 -20.66 12.84
C LYS A 641 23.46 -20.46 13.76
N GLY A 642 23.25 -20.13 15.04
CA GLY A 642 24.33 -20.18 16.06
C GLY A 642 24.06 -19.44 17.39
N LYS A 643 24.93 -19.68 18.39
CA LYS A 643 25.08 -18.81 19.59
C LYS A 643 25.49 -17.40 19.12
N GLY A 644 24.87 -16.34 19.65
CA GLY A 644 25.10 -14.94 19.23
C GLY A 644 23.99 -14.31 18.37
N SER A 645 22.71 -14.65 18.63
CA SER A 645 21.59 -14.23 17.77
C SER A 645 21.34 -12.71 17.75
N GLU A 646 21.63 -11.99 18.83
CA GLU A 646 21.43 -10.52 18.87
C GLU A 646 22.56 -9.77 18.18
N GLU A 647 23.81 -10.18 18.37
CA GLU A 647 24.97 -9.65 17.62
C GLU A 647 24.77 -9.79 16.11
N ASN A 648 24.38 -10.98 15.65
CA ASN A 648 24.15 -11.23 14.22
C ASN A 648 23.05 -10.34 13.64
N LYS A 649 22.04 -9.96 14.44
CA LYS A 649 21.00 -9.03 13.99
C LYS A 649 21.52 -7.59 13.85
N GLN A 650 22.36 -7.12 14.77
CA GLN A 650 23.00 -5.80 14.66
C GLN A 650 23.95 -5.74 13.46
N TYR A 651 24.76 -6.78 13.26
CA TYR A 651 25.65 -6.89 12.09
C TYR A 651 24.86 -6.94 10.77
N HIS A 652 23.74 -7.64 10.75
CA HIS A 652 22.85 -7.70 9.58
C HIS A 652 22.21 -6.33 9.31
N ALA A 653 21.66 -5.66 10.32
CA ALA A 653 21.11 -4.31 10.19
C ALA A 653 22.13 -3.30 9.65
N ALA A 654 23.38 -3.35 10.14
CA ALA A 654 24.47 -2.54 9.62
C ALA A 654 24.85 -2.92 8.18
N GLY A 655 24.89 -4.21 7.86
CA GLY A 655 25.21 -4.72 6.53
C GLY A 655 24.22 -4.27 5.46
N ILE A 656 22.91 -4.42 5.72
CA ILE A 656 21.89 -4.01 4.76
C ILE A 656 21.81 -2.48 4.60
N ALA A 657 22.06 -1.72 5.67
CA ALA A 657 22.18 -0.26 5.60
C ALA A 657 23.41 0.18 4.79
N ALA A 658 24.55 -0.50 4.96
CA ALA A 658 25.77 -0.22 4.22
C ALA A 658 25.64 -0.51 2.73
N PHE A 659 24.94 -1.59 2.36
CA PHE A 659 24.61 -1.87 0.96
C PHE A 659 23.82 -0.70 0.35
N GLU A 660 22.77 -0.24 1.02
CA GLU A 660 21.92 0.84 0.52
C GLU A 660 22.68 2.17 0.36
N VAL A 661 23.47 2.56 1.37
CA VAL A 661 24.33 3.76 1.33
C VAL A 661 25.37 3.68 0.21
N LEU A 662 26.01 2.52 0.05
CA LEU A 662 27.00 2.29 -1.00
C LEU A 662 26.40 2.52 -2.37
N VAL A 663 25.26 1.88 -2.64
CA VAL A 663 24.60 1.95 -3.94
C VAL A 663 24.17 3.39 -4.24
N TYR A 664 23.53 4.05 -3.28
CA TYR A 664 23.10 5.44 -3.44
C TYR A 664 24.27 6.37 -3.75
N CYS A 665 25.33 6.35 -2.93
CA CYS A 665 26.48 7.24 -3.11
C CYS A 665 27.21 7.00 -4.44
N CYS A 666 27.34 5.73 -4.86
CA CYS A 666 27.94 5.41 -6.17
C CYS A 666 27.11 5.99 -7.32
N LEU A 667 25.81 5.71 -7.35
CA LEU A 667 24.92 6.15 -8.42
C LEU A 667 24.77 7.67 -8.44
N TRP A 668 24.59 8.29 -7.27
CA TRP A 668 24.51 9.74 -7.12
C TRP A 668 25.76 10.44 -7.67
N HIS A 669 26.96 9.96 -7.29
CA HIS A 669 28.22 10.55 -7.76
C HIS A 669 28.38 10.43 -9.28
N ILE A 670 28.07 9.25 -9.84
CA ILE A 670 28.12 9.03 -11.29
C ILE A 670 27.14 9.93 -12.03
N ILE A 671 25.89 10.02 -11.57
CA ILE A 671 24.84 10.86 -12.17
C ILE A 671 25.24 12.35 -12.09
N ASN A 672 25.80 12.79 -10.97
CA ASN A 672 26.24 14.17 -10.80
C ASN A 672 27.40 14.52 -11.75
N LYS A 673 28.37 13.61 -11.92
CA LYS A 673 29.43 13.77 -12.93
C LYS A 673 28.88 13.83 -14.36
N LEU A 674 27.93 12.96 -14.70
CA LEU A 674 27.30 12.95 -16.03
C LEU A 674 26.61 14.28 -16.35
N LYS A 675 25.91 14.88 -15.38
CA LYS A 675 25.29 16.21 -15.53
C LYS A 675 26.30 17.34 -15.67
N GLN A 676 27.50 17.20 -15.11
CA GLN A 676 28.58 18.18 -15.29
C GLN A 676 29.23 18.06 -16.68
N GLU A 677 29.31 16.84 -17.23
CA GLU A 677 29.84 16.57 -18.56
C GLU A 677 28.86 16.95 -19.68
N VAL A 678 27.55 16.93 -19.42
CA VAL A 678 26.50 17.16 -20.43
C VAL A 678 25.55 18.27 -19.99
N ASN A 679 25.42 19.31 -20.82
CA ASN A 679 24.55 20.47 -20.57
C ASN A 679 23.04 20.19 -20.76
N ASP A 680 22.66 19.02 -21.25
CA ASP A 680 21.28 18.62 -21.55
C ASP A 680 20.75 17.61 -20.52
N ASP A 681 19.46 17.70 -20.19
CA ASP A 681 18.77 16.70 -19.35
C ASP A 681 18.75 15.31 -20.00
N PHE A 682 18.75 14.27 -19.15
CA PHE A 682 18.61 12.88 -19.54
C PHE A 682 17.59 12.14 -18.65
N THR A 683 16.97 11.10 -19.19
CA THR A 683 16.07 10.20 -18.43
C THR A 683 16.78 8.89 -18.12
N THR A 684 16.56 8.37 -16.92
CA THR A 684 17.19 7.15 -16.41
C THR A 684 16.18 6.01 -16.34
N LEU A 685 16.48 4.91 -17.02
CA LEU A 685 15.69 3.67 -16.95
C LEU A 685 16.41 2.66 -16.06
N MET A 686 15.81 2.31 -14.93
CA MET A 686 16.35 1.34 -14.00
C MET A 686 15.63 0.00 -14.13
N LEU A 687 16.39 -1.09 -14.28
CA LEU A 687 15.89 -2.46 -14.39
C LEU A 687 16.43 -3.30 -13.24
N ARG A 688 15.53 -3.85 -12.42
CA ARG A 688 15.92 -4.78 -11.34
C ARG A 688 15.64 -6.23 -11.71
N LEU A 689 16.70 -6.99 -11.99
CA LEU A 689 16.61 -8.44 -12.20
C LEU A 689 16.65 -9.14 -10.84
N HIS A 690 15.77 -10.11 -10.60
CA HIS A 690 15.73 -10.91 -9.37
C HIS A 690 15.24 -12.33 -9.65
N GLU A 691 15.62 -13.29 -8.81
CA GLU A 691 15.41 -14.72 -9.06
C GLU A 691 14.03 -15.20 -8.58
N GLN A 692 13.57 -14.68 -7.44
CA GLN A 692 12.33 -15.13 -6.79
C GLN A 692 11.16 -14.16 -7.03
N GLU A 693 9.93 -14.60 -6.73
CA GLU A 693 8.74 -13.75 -6.80
C GLU A 693 8.65 -12.84 -5.56
N LYS A 694 7.83 -11.77 -5.63
CA LYS A 694 7.66 -10.78 -4.54
C LYS A 694 7.17 -11.35 -3.19
N GLU A 695 6.82 -12.63 -3.12
CA GLU A 695 6.28 -13.31 -1.93
C GLU A 695 7.23 -14.39 -1.39
N SER A 696 8.56 -14.21 -1.51
CA SER A 696 9.51 -15.06 -0.79
C SER A 696 9.50 -14.73 0.72
N ASP A 697 9.90 -15.70 1.53
CA ASP A 697 9.96 -15.60 2.99
C ASP A 697 10.58 -14.27 3.45
N ASP A 698 10.10 -13.70 4.57
CA ASP A 698 10.61 -12.46 5.21
C ASP A 698 12.11 -12.53 5.62
N LYS A 699 12.85 -13.54 5.17
CA LYS A 699 14.27 -13.83 5.43
C LYS A 699 15.10 -13.91 4.16
N ASP A 700 14.53 -13.70 2.98
CA ASP A 700 15.26 -13.73 1.71
C ASP A 700 16.00 -12.39 1.45
N GLY A 701 17.22 -12.49 0.92
CA GLY A 701 18.05 -11.35 0.53
C GLY A 701 17.39 -10.48 -0.53
N ASP A 702 16.64 -11.09 -1.46
CA ASP A 702 15.93 -10.39 -2.54
C ASP A 702 14.87 -9.40 -2.04
N SER A 703 14.28 -9.63 -0.85
CA SER A 703 13.34 -8.71 -0.19
C SER A 703 14.00 -7.39 0.22
N TYR A 704 15.26 -7.45 0.69
CA TYR A 704 16.05 -6.27 1.04
C TYR A 704 16.48 -5.51 -0.22
N VAL A 705 16.85 -6.23 -1.30
CA VAL A 705 17.14 -5.65 -2.62
C VAL A 705 15.89 -5.00 -3.22
N TYR A 706 14.71 -5.58 -2.98
CA TYR A 706 13.44 -5.01 -3.40
C TYR A 706 13.20 -3.65 -2.75
N ALA A 707 13.33 -3.58 -1.41
CA ALA A 707 13.17 -2.35 -0.63
C ALA A 707 14.21 -1.28 -0.99
N ALA A 708 15.46 -1.70 -1.19
CA ALA A 708 16.56 -0.86 -1.67
C ALA A 708 16.23 -0.21 -3.01
N ALA A 709 15.86 -1.00 -4.02
CA ALA A 709 15.56 -0.47 -5.36
C ALA A 709 14.37 0.50 -5.37
N GLN A 710 13.33 0.27 -4.56
CA GLN A 710 12.19 1.18 -4.41
C GLN A 710 12.61 2.51 -3.77
N THR A 711 13.45 2.45 -2.74
CA THR A 711 13.96 3.64 -2.05
C THR A 711 14.89 4.44 -2.97
N LEU A 712 15.77 3.77 -3.69
CA LEU A 712 16.71 4.39 -4.63
C LEU A 712 16.04 5.07 -5.81
N GLU A 713 14.95 4.51 -6.34
CA GLU A 713 14.12 5.19 -7.34
C GLU A 713 13.61 6.53 -6.80
N ALA A 714 13.05 6.54 -5.58
CA ALA A 714 12.48 7.75 -4.98
C ALA A 714 13.54 8.81 -4.66
N ILE A 715 14.66 8.44 -4.03
CA ILE A 715 15.70 9.40 -3.62
C ILE A 715 16.59 9.87 -4.78
N LEU A 716 16.82 9.05 -5.81
CA LEU A 716 17.54 9.50 -7.01
C LEU A 716 16.66 10.38 -7.91
N ALA A 717 15.33 10.35 -7.74
CA ALA A 717 14.41 11.27 -8.40
C ALA A 717 14.59 12.74 -7.98
N GLU A 718 15.30 13.01 -6.86
CA GLU A 718 15.75 14.36 -6.50
C GLU A 718 16.77 14.91 -7.51
N ASP A 719 17.51 14.01 -8.19
CA ASP A 719 18.56 14.36 -9.14
C ASP A 719 18.15 14.10 -10.59
N THR A 720 17.52 12.98 -10.92
CA THR A 720 17.30 12.60 -12.32
C THR A 720 15.91 12.06 -12.52
N ASN A 721 15.32 12.31 -13.69
CA ASN A 721 14.05 11.69 -14.01
C ASN A 721 14.27 10.19 -14.20
N ILE A 722 13.80 9.39 -13.25
CA ILE A 722 14.09 7.96 -13.15
C ILE A 722 12.79 7.15 -13.02
N ARG A 723 12.77 5.98 -13.67
CA ARG A 723 11.76 4.94 -13.40
C ARG A 723 12.43 3.60 -13.23
N MET A 724 12.01 2.86 -12.20
CA MET A 724 12.45 1.50 -11.93
C MET A 724 11.38 0.49 -12.27
N GLN A 725 11.78 -0.61 -12.93
CA GLN A 725 10.93 -1.75 -13.15
C GLN A 725 11.63 -3.07 -12.79
N GLY A 726 10.94 -3.90 -12.01
CA GLY A 726 11.41 -5.23 -11.65
C GLY A 726 11.07 -6.29 -12.70
N ILE A 727 12.01 -7.21 -12.95
CA ILE A 727 11.85 -8.40 -13.78
C ILE A 727 12.18 -9.64 -12.93
N VAL A 728 11.17 -10.49 -12.72
CA VAL A 728 11.37 -11.82 -12.14
C VAL A 728 11.91 -12.71 -13.25
N LEU A 729 13.12 -13.25 -13.10
CA LEU A 729 13.80 -13.96 -14.18
C LEU A 729 13.08 -15.26 -14.58
N LYS A 730 12.47 -15.97 -13.62
CA LYS A 730 11.61 -17.15 -13.88
C LYS A 730 10.42 -16.84 -14.79
N ASN A 731 9.89 -15.62 -14.74
CA ASN A 731 8.79 -15.22 -15.62
C ASN A 731 9.21 -15.08 -17.09
N LEU A 732 10.51 -15.10 -17.38
CA LEU A 732 11.05 -15.09 -18.74
C LEU A 732 11.30 -16.50 -19.30
N ASP A 733 10.88 -17.55 -18.60
CA ASP A 733 10.99 -18.92 -19.11
C ASP A 733 10.14 -19.16 -20.35
N LYS A 734 10.70 -19.89 -21.31
CA LYS A 734 10.03 -20.20 -22.58
C LYS A 734 8.76 -21.04 -22.40
N GLU A 735 8.69 -21.80 -21.30
CA GLU A 735 7.53 -22.60 -20.94
C GLU A 735 6.39 -21.76 -20.36
N ASN A 736 6.67 -20.51 -19.93
CA ASN A 736 5.66 -19.60 -19.43
C ASN A 736 4.76 -19.13 -20.58
N LYS A 737 3.52 -19.63 -20.59
CA LYS A 737 2.48 -19.28 -21.59
C LYS A 737 2.19 -17.78 -21.65
N ASN A 738 2.50 -17.02 -20.59
CA ASN A 738 2.23 -15.58 -20.48
C ASN A 738 3.46 -14.70 -20.73
N ILE A 739 4.62 -15.26 -21.11
CA ILE A 739 5.88 -14.52 -21.30
C ILE A 739 5.73 -13.26 -22.15
N GLN A 740 4.93 -13.31 -23.24
CA GLN A 740 4.73 -12.17 -24.14
C GLN A 740 4.00 -11.01 -23.46
N TYR A 741 2.99 -11.33 -22.63
CA TYR A 741 2.25 -10.32 -21.88
C TYR A 741 3.14 -9.68 -20.81
N VAL A 742 3.94 -10.49 -20.11
CA VAL A 742 4.92 -10.03 -19.11
C VAL A 742 5.91 -9.05 -19.74
N LYS A 743 6.56 -9.44 -20.85
CA LYS A 743 7.53 -8.58 -21.55
C LYS A 743 6.91 -7.28 -22.04
N LYS A 744 5.72 -7.34 -22.65
CA LYS A 744 5.02 -6.14 -23.13
C LYS A 744 4.71 -5.17 -21.99
N ASN A 745 4.23 -5.67 -20.85
CA ASN A 745 3.88 -4.82 -19.72
C ASN A 745 5.11 -4.18 -19.07
N ILE A 746 6.20 -4.94 -18.88
CA ILE A 746 7.46 -4.41 -18.33
C ILE A 746 8.00 -3.29 -19.24
N PHE A 747 8.01 -3.50 -20.55
CA PHE A 747 8.46 -2.48 -21.50
C PHE A 747 7.59 -1.23 -21.43
N ASN A 748 6.26 -1.39 -21.44
CA ASN A 748 5.34 -0.25 -21.35
C ASN A 748 5.46 0.50 -20.00
N ALA A 749 5.76 -0.21 -18.90
CA ALA A 749 5.97 0.40 -17.60
C ALA A 749 7.21 1.29 -17.58
N LEU A 750 8.31 0.89 -18.22
CA LEU A 750 9.50 1.75 -18.36
C LEU A 750 9.20 3.06 -19.09
N LEU A 751 8.24 3.07 -20.02
CA LEU A 751 7.87 4.27 -20.76
C LEU A 751 7.18 5.33 -19.87
N SER A 752 6.76 5.00 -18.64
CA SER A 752 6.20 6.00 -17.72
C SER A 752 7.25 6.98 -17.19
N ALA A 753 8.54 6.70 -17.37
CA ALA A 753 9.63 7.62 -17.05
C ALA A 753 9.55 8.95 -17.84
N PHE A 754 8.93 8.95 -19.03
CA PHE A 754 8.99 10.10 -19.92
C PHE A 754 7.83 11.08 -19.66
N PRO A 755 8.09 12.40 -19.72
CA PRO A 755 7.03 13.42 -19.72
C PRO A 755 6.00 13.19 -20.83
N ILE A 756 4.84 13.82 -20.70
CA ILE A 756 3.77 13.73 -21.72
C ILE A 756 3.31 15.11 -22.17
N VAL A 757 2.80 15.17 -23.39
CA VAL A 757 1.91 16.25 -23.82
C VAL A 757 0.50 15.70 -23.92
N THR A 758 -0.46 16.37 -23.29
CA THR A 758 -1.90 16.04 -23.36
C THR A 758 -2.67 17.18 -23.97
N SER A 759 -3.47 16.91 -25.01
CA SER A 759 -4.24 17.95 -25.67
C SER A 759 -5.38 18.43 -24.79
N THR A 760 -5.71 19.70 -24.91
CA THR A 760 -6.87 20.28 -24.22
C THR A 760 -8.02 20.52 -25.21
N PRO A 761 -9.30 20.41 -24.79
CA PRO A 761 -10.44 20.69 -25.68
C PRO A 761 -10.45 22.10 -26.26
N LYS A 762 -9.88 23.06 -25.52
CA LYS A 762 -9.63 24.43 -25.95
C LYS A 762 -8.17 24.77 -25.72
N PRO A 763 -7.56 25.68 -26.51
CA PRO A 763 -6.21 26.14 -26.26
C PRO A 763 -6.01 26.59 -24.80
N PRO A 764 -4.92 26.17 -24.14
CA PRO A 764 -4.61 26.60 -22.78
C PRO A 764 -4.57 28.13 -22.66
N THR A 765 -5.24 28.66 -21.65
CA THR A 765 -5.26 30.10 -21.34
C THR A 765 -4.26 30.47 -20.24
N VAL A 766 -3.84 29.48 -19.44
CA VAL A 766 -2.83 29.62 -18.39
C VAL A 766 -1.49 29.09 -18.92
N PRO A 767 -0.43 29.91 -18.97
CA PRO A 767 0.86 29.47 -19.51
C PRO A 767 1.52 28.34 -18.71
N LYS A 768 1.50 28.41 -17.38
CA LYS A 768 2.11 27.43 -16.49
C LYS A 768 1.28 27.19 -15.24
N ILE A 769 1.14 25.93 -14.86
CA ILE A 769 0.47 25.49 -13.62
C ILE A 769 1.43 24.56 -12.87
N GLY A 770 1.61 24.85 -11.59
CA GLY A 770 2.36 24.00 -10.66
C GLY A 770 1.44 23.02 -9.95
N LEU A 771 1.96 21.86 -9.57
CA LEU A 771 1.29 20.94 -8.65
C LEU A 771 2.31 20.34 -7.71
N ILE A 772 2.01 20.31 -6.41
CA ILE A 772 2.83 19.68 -5.38
C ILE A 772 1.99 18.57 -4.76
N SER A 773 2.41 17.33 -4.94
CA SER A 773 1.87 16.18 -4.21
C SER A 773 2.78 15.89 -3.02
N TYR A 774 2.22 15.80 -1.82
CA TYR A 774 3.02 15.62 -0.62
C TYR A 774 2.37 14.70 0.41
N SER A 775 3.22 13.98 1.15
CA SER A 775 2.78 13.01 2.14
C SER A 775 3.76 12.88 3.30
N THR A 776 3.26 12.37 4.41
CA THR A 776 4.08 12.08 5.59
C THR A 776 3.91 10.66 6.04
N ARG A 777 5.00 10.02 6.45
CA ARG A 777 4.99 8.65 6.93
C ARG A 777 5.89 8.49 8.15
N PRO A 778 5.48 7.74 9.20
CA PRO A 778 6.35 7.49 10.33
C PRO A 778 7.66 6.82 9.90
N CYS A 779 8.80 7.41 10.27
CA CYS A 779 10.13 6.83 10.09
C CYS A 779 10.81 6.45 11.41
N ASP A 780 10.43 7.12 12.50
CA ASP A 780 10.65 6.63 13.86
C ASP A 780 9.29 6.44 14.53
N GLU A 781 8.99 5.21 14.94
CA GLU A 781 7.79 4.87 15.68
C GLU A 781 8.19 4.04 16.90
N SER A 782 8.08 4.65 18.08
CA SER A 782 8.24 3.98 19.37
C SER A 782 6.87 3.76 20.03
N ILE A 783 6.89 3.10 21.18
CA ILE A 783 5.69 2.91 22.02
C ILE A 783 5.14 4.26 22.47
N ASN A 784 6.02 5.23 22.75
CA ASN A 784 5.64 6.57 23.18
C ASN A 784 5.24 7.42 21.95
N THR A 785 3.98 7.86 21.88
CA THR A 785 3.44 8.56 20.71
C THR A 785 4.02 9.96 20.51
N ASP A 786 4.55 10.57 21.58
CA ASP A 786 5.08 11.94 21.57
C ASP A 786 6.48 12.04 20.94
N GLU A 787 7.11 10.91 20.61
CA GLU A 787 8.47 10.83 20.06
C GLU A 787 8.51 10.42 18.58
N LYS A 788 7.37 10.45 17.89
CA LYS A 788 7.27 10.04 16.48
C LYS A 788 8.00 11.04 15.57
N SER A 789 8.87 10.51 14.71
CA SER A 789 9.44 11.25 13.59
C SER A 789 8.76 10.83 12.29
N TYR A 790 8.61 11.77 11.37
CA TYR A 790 7.98 11.55 10.08
C TYR A 790 8.97 11.81 8.95
N LEU A 791 9.00 10.90 7.97
CA LEU A 791 9.52 11.16 6.64
C LEU A 791 8.48 11.97 5.89
N PHE A 792 8.86 13.17 5.47
CA PHE A 792 8.06 14.08 4.65
C PHE A 792 8.54 13.96 3.20
N LEU A 793 7.63 13.66 2.28
CA LEU A 793 7.95 13.47 0.86
C LEU A 793 7.15 14.47 0.02
N THR A 794 7.79 15.12 -0.94
CA THR A 794 7.14 15.99 -1.93
C THR A 794 7.51 15.55 -3.34
N GLN A 795 6.55 15.66 -4.27
CA GLN A 795 6.77 15.54 -5.70
C GLN A 795 6.08 16.70 -6.41
N SER A 796 6.89 17.54 -7.06
CA SER A 796 6.46 18.72 -7.81
C SER A 796 6.33 18.40 -9.29
N TYR A 797 5.26 18.88 -9.90
CA TYR A 797 4.96 18.76 -11.32
C TYR A 797 4.76 20.16 -11.93
N ILE A 798 5.19 20.33 -13.17
CA ILE A 798 4.93 21.54 -13.95
C ILE A 798 4.18 21.15 -15.22
N ALA A 799 3.05 21.84 -15.44
CA ALA A 799 2.30 21.80 -16.69
C ALA A 799 2.55 23.10 -17.46
N THR A 800 3.24 23.02 -18.59
CA THR A 800 3.53 24.18 -19.47
C THR A 800 2.69 24.11 -20.73
N ALA A 801 2.00 25.20 -21.09
CA ALA A 801 1.23 25.28 -22.32
C ALA A 801 2.15 25.17 -23.55
N VAL A 802 1.79 24.31 -24.49
CA VAL A 802 2.55 24.05 -25.73
C VAL A 802 1.61 23.92 -26.92
N ASN A 803 2.13 24.23 -28.12
CA ASN A 803 1.42 24.05 -29.40
C ASN A 803 1.94 22.86 -30.22
N GLN A 804 3.06 22.27 -29.80
CA GLN A 804 3.69 21.12 -30.44
C GLN A 804 3.89 20.02 -29.40
N PRO A 805 3.62 18.75 -29.72
CA PRO A 805 3.12 18.22 -31.00
C PRO A 805 1.67 18.61 -31.33
N PHE A 806 0.91 19.11 -30.35
CA PHE A 806 -0.45 19.65 -30.49
C PHE A 806 -0.71 20.63 -29.35
N SER A 807 -1.79 21.42 -29.46
CA SER A 807 -2.20 22.38 -28.43
C SER A 807 -2.62 21.66 -27.14
N GLY A 808 -1.94 21.95 -26.03
CA GLY A 808 -2.22 21.33 -24.74
C GLY A 808 -1.15 21.65 -23.69
N TYR A 809 -1.01 20.77 -22.70
CA TYR A 809 -0.01 20.91 -21.65
C TYR A 809 1.09 19.85 -21.79
N HIS A 810 2.35 20.30 -21.76
CA HIS A 810 3.51 19.46 -21.47
C HIS A 810 3.63 19.31 -19.95
N ILE A 811 3.47 18.08 -19.47
CA ILE A 811 3.45 17.74 -18.04
C ILE A 811 4.69 16.91 -17.73
N LYS A 812 5.49 17.42 -16.79
CA LYS A 812 6.74 16.83 -16.33
C LYS A 812 6.75 16.76 -14.80
N ALA A 813 7.21 15.64 -14.26
CA ALA A 813 7.64 15.55 -12.86
C ALA A 813 9.00 16.26 -12.75
N GLU A 814 9.06 17.31 -11.94
CA GLU A 814 10.20 18.24 -11.93
C GLU A 814 11.18 17.91 -10.81
N ARG A 815 10.70 17.88 -9.57
CA ARG A 815 11.52 17.65 -8.37
C ARG A 815 10.78 16.72 -7.42
N THR A 816 11.46 15.67 -6.98
CA THR A 816 11.10 14.94 -5.76
C THR A 816 11.99 15.47 -4.64
N GLN A 817 11.49 15.58 -3.42
CA GLN A 817 12.31 15.87 -2.25
C GLN A 817 11.84 15.09 -1.02
N SER A 818 12.77 14.88 -0.09
CA SER A 818 12.52 14.25 1.18
C SER A 818 13.10 15.07 2.35
N ASP A 819 12.36 15.09 3.47
CA ASP A 819 12.81 15.67 4.73
C ASP A 819 12.43 14.79 5.92
N ILE A 820 13.14 14.92 7.03
CA ILE A 820 12.82 14.24 8.28
C ILE A 820 12.34 15.29 9.28
N VAL A 821 11.12 15.09 9.73
CA VAL A 821 10.43 15.98 10.65
C VAL A 821 10.33 15.29 12.00
N ASP A 822 11.09 15.82 12.97
CA ASP A 822 11.29 15.22 14.29
C ASP A 822 10.42 15.84 15.40
N THR A 823 9.64 16.89 15.09
CA THR A 823 8.71 17.53 16.02
C THR A 823 7.35 17.84 15.39
N PRO A 824 6.25 17.79 16.17
CA PRO A 824 4.93 18.21 15.71
C PRO A 824 4.88 19.67 15.23
N GLU A 825 5.70 20.55 15.83
CA GLU A 825 5.80 21.96 15.42
C GLU A 825 6.40 22.10 14.01
N ASN A 826 7.48 21.38 13.72
CA ASN A 826 8.09 21.36 12.39
C ASN A 826 7.12 20.76 11.35
N LEU A 827 6.34 19.75 11.76
CA LEU A 827 5.31 19.15 10.91
C LEU A 827 4.20 20.15 10.57
N ARG A 828 3.81 21.03 11.50
CA ARG A 828 2.83 22.10 11.22
C ARG A 828 3.37 23.17 10.28
N LYS A 829 4.66 23.52 10.38
CA LYS A 829 5.28 24.54 9.51
C LYS A 829 5.44 24.09 8.06
N GLN A 830 5.66 22.79 7.84
CA GLN A 830 5.83 22.18 6.50
C GLN A 830 6.81 22.95 5.59
N ARG A 831 8.00 23.22 6.11
CA ARG A 831 9.06 23.99 5.42
C ARG A 831 9.26 23.54 3.97
N LEU A 832 9.33 22.23 3.74
CA LEU A 832 9.59 21.65 2.41
C LEU A 832 8.50 22.05 1.39
N VAL A 833 7.23 22.13 1.79
CA VAL A 833 6.14 22.56 0.90
C VAL A 833 6.29 24.03 0.53
N GLN A 834 6.68 24.89 1.48
CA GLN A 834 6.92 26.31 1.21
C GLN A 834 8.11 26.52 0.26
N GLU A 835 9.17 25.74 0.42
CA GLU A 835 10.34 25.73 -0.48
C GLU A 835 9.94 25.34 -1.90
N GLU A 836 9.08 24.33 -2.06
CA GLU A 836 8.58 23.92 -3.36
C GLU A 836 7.58 24.91 -3.98
N ILE A 837 6.74 25.58 -3.18
CA ILE A 837 5.89 26.69 -3.66
C ILE A 837 6.77 27.80 -4.25
N ARG A 838 7.79 28.23 -3.51
CA ARG A 838 8.75 29.26 -3.97
C ARG A 838 9.49 28.82 -5.23
N TYR A 839 9.89 27.55 -5.31
CA TYR A 839 10.52 27.01 -6.51
C TYR A 839 9.58 27.12 -7.72
N LEU A 840 8.31 26.70 -7.60
CA LEU A 840 7.34 26.76 -8.69
C LEU A 840 6.98 28.19 -9.08
N GLU A 841 6.86 29.10 -8.13
CA GLU A 841 6.73 30.54 -8.37
C GLU A 841 7.89 31.07 -9.22
N ASN A 842 9.13 30.74 -8.84
CA ASN A 842 10.33 31.12 -9.60
C ASN A 842 10.37 30.50 -11.02
N GLN A 843 9.69 29.37 -11.24
CA GLN A 843 9.50 28.80 -12.58
C GLN A 843 8.40 29.51 -13.39
N GLY A 844 7.71 30.49 -12.81
CA GLY A 844 6.65 31.29 -13.43
C GLY A 844 5.25 30.68 -13.31
N CYS A 845 5.00 29.87 -12.27
CA CYS A 845 3.65 29.35 -11.98
C CYS A 845 2.85 30.34 -11.13
N GLU A 846 1.74 30.85 -11.68
CA GLU A 846 0.78 31.72 -10.96
C GLU A 846 -0.31 30.92 -10.22
N HIS A 847 -0.50 29.67 -10.63
CA HIS A 847 -1.50 28.75 -10.14
C HIS A 847 -0.80 27.48 -9.63
N ILE A 848 -1.00 27.12 -8.36
CA ILE A 848 -0.38 25.94 -7.75
C ILE A 848 -1.44 25.08 -7.07
N ILE A 849 -1.49 23.81 -7.45
CA ILE A 849 -2.33 22.79 -6.80
C ILE A 849 -1.51 22.13 -5.67
N LEU A 850 -1.99 22.20 -4.44
CA LEU A 850 -1.43 21.48 -3.30
C LEU A 850 -2.28 20.23 -3.06
N LEU A 851 -1.69 19.05 -3.27
CA LEU A 851 -2.35 17.77 -3.08
C LEU A 851 -1.74 17.05 -1.88
N SER A 852 -2.43 17.11 -0.74
CA SER A 852 -1.99 16.44 0.49
C SER A 852 -2.46 14.99 0.54
N HIS A 853 -1.60 14.11 1.03
CA HIS A 853 -1.90 12.71 1.24
C HIS A 853 -1.41 12.26 2.61
N ASP A 854 -2.29 11.67 3.41
CA ASP A 854 -1.94 11.18 4.74
C ASP A 854 -1.74 9.65 4.73
N TYR A 855 -0.57 9.20 5.18
CA TYR A 855 -0.18 7.78 5.15
C TYR A 855 -0.73 7.04 6.35
N GLY A 856 -1.44 5.93 6.11
CA GLY A 856 -1.85 5.01 7.19
C GLY A 856 -2.87 5.60 8.17
N SER A 857 -3.38 6.81 7.94
CA SER A 857 -4.39 7.47 8.77
C SER A 857 -5.80 6.93 8.58
N ARG A 858 -6.01 6.02 7.63
CA ARG A 858 -7.26 5.25 7.46
C ARG A 858 -7.44 4.15 8.52
N ARG A 859 -7.10 4.45 9.78
CA ARG A 859 -7.49 3.63 10.93
C ARG A 859 -8.78 4.20 11.51
N PHE A 860 -9.69 3.32 11.92
CA PHE A 860 -11.00 3.68 12.44
C PHE A 860 -10.87 4.61 13.66
N ASN A 861 -11.74 5.64 13.76
CA ASN A 861 -11.78 6.63 14.86
C ASN A 861 -10.56 7.56 14.97
N ARG A 862 -9.66 7.57 13.97
CA ARG A 862 -8.53 8.51 13.89
C ARG A 862 -8.63 9.44 12.68
N VAL A 863 -9.60 9.29 11.80
CA VAL A 863 -9.71 10.12 10.59
C VAL A 863 -10.30 11.50 10.95
N ALA A 864 -11.21 11.56 11.93
CA ALA A 864 -11.81 12.82 12.41
C ALA A 864 -10.79 13.82 12.98
N ASP A 865 -9.68 13.34 13.57
CA ASP A 865 -8.62 14.21 14.11
C ASP A 865 -7.49 14.51 13.09
N TYR A 866 -7.42 13.82 11.94
CA TYR A 866 -6.22 13.78 11.08
C TYR A 866 -6.39 14.25 9.63
N ASN A 867 -7.62 14.37 9.10
CA ASN A 867 -7.86 14.85 7.72
C ASN A 867 -7.37 16.30 7.44
N ALA A 868 -6.87 17.01 8.45
CA ALA A 868 -6.28 18.34 8.35
C ALA A 868 -4.83 18.44 8.88
N GLY A 869 -4.19 17.33 9.27
CA GLY A 869 -2.84 17.36 9.88
C GLY A 869 -1.78 17.96 8.96
N LEU A 870 -1.95 17.79 7.64
CA LEU A 870 -1.07 18.33 6.61
C LEU A 870 -1.60 19.62 5.95
N THR A 871 -2.72 20.16 6.39
CA THR A 871 -3.20 21.48 5.96
C THR A 871 -3.78 22.24 7.16
N PRO A 872 -2.99 22.46 8.23
CA PRO A 872 -3.44 23.20 9.38
C PRO A 872 -3.66 24.67 9.02
N LYS A 873 -4.51 25.35 9.80
CA LYS A 873 -4.86 26.76 9.55
C LYS A 873 -3.62 27.64 9.52
N GLU A 874 -2.72 27.47 10.49
CA GLU A 874 -1.52 28.30 10.66
C GLU A 874 -0.63 28.23 9.43
N PHE A 875 -0.46 27.05 8.85
CA PHE A 875 0.31 26.85 7.63
C PHE A 875 -0.29 27.58 6.42
N LEU A 876 -1.62 27.52 6.25
CA LEU A 876 -2.29 28.21 5.15
C LEU A 876 -2.25 29.73 5.33
N GLU A 877 -2.31 30.22 6.57
CA GLU A 877 -2.10 31.65 6.87
C GLU A 877 -0.68 32.09 6.50
N ASP A 878 0.35 31.33 6.89
CA ASP A 878 1.74 31.60 6.53
C ASP A 878 1.94 31.62 4.99
N ILE A 879 1.34 30.67 4.27
CA ILE A 879 1.38 30.67 2.80
C ILE A 879 0.70 31.92 2.23
N SER A 880 -0.50 32.26 2.70
CA SER A 880 -1.25 33.42 2.19
C SER A 880 -0.51 34.73 2.38
N GLN A 881 0.23 34.87 3.49
CA GLN A 881 1.05 36.06 3.77
C GLN A 881 2.34 36.09 2.97
N THR A 882 2.97 34.93 2.77
CA THR A 882 4.25 34.82 2.06
C THR A 882 4.09 34.92 0.54
N PHE A 883 2.98 34.39 0.01
CA PHE A 883 2.70 34.29 -1.43
C PHE A 883 1.31 34.86 -1.79
N PRO A 884 1.05 36.15 -1.53
CA PRO A 884 -0.29 36.75 -1.69
C PRO A 884 -0.77 36.80 -3.14
N ASP A 885 0.16 36.83 -4.10
CA ASP A 885 -0.15 36.93 -5.53
C ASP A 885 -0.47 35.56 -6.17
N LEU A 886 -0.05 34.47 -5.52
CA LEU A 886 -0.30 33.11 -6.01
C LEU A 886 -1.73 32.65 -5.70
N THR A 887 -2.33 31.95 -6.65
CA THR A 887 -3.58 31.23 -6.40
C THR A 887 -3.28 29.78 -6.05
N ILE A 888 -3.49 29.42 -4.78
CA ILE A 888 -3.23 28.08 -4.25
C ILE A 888 -4.54 27.29 -4.16
N TYR A 889 -4.53 26.06 -4.67
CA TYR A 889 -5.67 25.14 -4.61
C TYR A 889 -5.37 23.99 -3.67
N THR A 890 -5.97 23.99 -2.48
CA THR A 890 -5.80 22.95 -1.45
C THR A 890 -6.72 21.76 -1.72
N LEU A 891 -6.14 20.68 -2.23
CA LEU A 891 -6.88 19.47 -2.62
C LEU A 891 -6.53 18.27 -1.75
N LEU A 892 -7.54 17.45 -1.49
CA LEU A 892 -7.42 16.06 -1.03
C LEU A 892 -7.91 15.11 -2.11
N ARG A 893 -7.54 13.84 -1.97
CA ARG A 893 -7.94 12.80 -2.91
C ARG A 893 -8.40 11.55 -2.18
N ASP A 894 -9.45 10.92 -2.70
CA ASP A 894 -9.83 9.57 -2.27
C ASP A 894 -10.25 8.69 -3.47
N VAL A 895 -10.21 7.38 -3.29
CA VAL A 895 -10.55 6.39 -4.30
C VAL A 895 -11.75 5.59 -3.84
N PHE A 896 -12.91 5.93 -4.39
CA PHE A 896 -14.17 5.30 -4.04
C PHE A 896 -14.39 4.05 -4.89
N PRO A 897 -14.86 2.96 -4.29
CA PRO A 897 -15.21 1.77 -5.04
C PRO A 897 -16.60 1.91 -5.68
N ALA A 898 -16.74 1.40 -6.90
CA ALA A 898 -18.03 1.28 -7.58
C ALA A 898 -18.22 -0.10 -8.20
N THR A 899 -19.47 -0.53 -8.24
CA THR A 899 -19.89 -1.74 -8.92
C THR A 899 -20.18 -1.42 -10.37
N ARG A 900 -19.38 -1.99 -11.28
CA ARG A 900 -19.53 -1.80 -12.72
C ARG A 900 -20.80 -2.48 -13.23
N LEU A 901 -21.63 -1.73 -13.96
CA LEU A 901 -22.79 -2.27 -14.66
C LEU A 901 -22.61 -2.28 -16.18
N TYR A 902 -21.70 -1.45 -16.69
CA TYR A 902 -21.43 -1.29 -18.11
C TYR A 902 -20.08 -1.88 -18.53
N LYS A 903 -20.06 -2.63 -19.63
CA LYS A 903 -18.81 -3.13 -20.21
C LYS A 903 -18.19 -2.10 -21.17
N ARG A 904 -17.29 -1.25 -20.63
CA ARG A 904 -16.29 -0.46 -21.36
C ARG A 904 -15.92 -1.03 -22.74
N GLU A 905 -16.13 -0.22 -23.76
CA GLU A 905 -15.82 -0.51 -25.16
C GLU A 905 -14.32 -0.43 -25.45
N LYS A 906 -13.87 -1.06 -26.53
CA LYS A 906 -12.44 -1.12 -26.89
C LYS A 906 -11.82 0.25 -27.20
N ASN A 907 -12.62 1.20 -27.66
CA ASN A 907 -12.25 2.56 -28.05
C ASN A 907 -12.33 3.58 -26.90
N GLN A 908 -12.77 3.19 -25.71
CA GLN A 908 -12.85 4.08 -24.54
C GLN A 908 -11.55 3.99 -23.73
N ALA A 909 -11.04 5.12 -23.25
CA ALA A 909 -9.85 5.25 -22.40
C ALA A 909 -10.20 5.43 -20.91
N GLY A 910 -11.22 6.23 -20.59
CA GLY A 910 -11.64 6.55 -19.23
C GLY A 910 -12.97 7.31 -19.18
N PHE A 911 -13.42 7.59 -17.96
CA PHE A 911 -14.67 8.29 -17.64
C PHE A 911 -14.35 9.38 -16.62
N GLU A 912 -15.08 10.49 -16.63
CA GLU A 912 -14.78 11.63 -15.76
C GLU A 912 -16.02 12.44 -15.40
N ILE A 913 -16.01 12.98 -14.17
CA ILE A 913 -16.95 14.03 -13.75
C ILE A 913 -16.15 15.33 -13.77
N LEU A 914 -16.66 16.32 -14.51
CA LEU A 914 -15.93 17.55 -14.83
C LEU A 914 -16.36 18.75 -13.98
N GLN A 915 -17.50 18.68 -13.29
CA GLN A 915 -18.12 19.85 -12.65
C GLN A 915 -18.61 19.49 -11.24
N ALA A 916 -18.46 20.43 -10.30
CA ALA A 916 -18.92 20.26 -8.92
C ALA A 916 -20.45 20.00 -8.82
N GLY A 917 -21.25 20.60 -9.71
CA GLY A 917 -22.70 20.38 -9.76
C GLY A 917 -23.11 18.93 -10.10
N ASP A 918 -22.25 18.18 -10.78
CA ASP A 918 -22.51 16.79 -11.16
C ASP A 918 -22.35 15.79 -9.99
N TYR A 919 -21.99 16.29 -8.80
CA TYR A 919 -21.89 15.52 -7.55
C TYR A 919 -23.06 15.73 -6.60
N THR A 920 -23.98 16.65 -6.89
CA THR A 920 -25.00 17.13 -5.93
C THR A 920 -25.75 15.98 -5.22
N ASN A 921 -26.19 14.96 -5.95
CA ASN A 921 -26.92 13.83 -5.34
C ASN A 921 -26.03 12.91 -4.50
N PHE A 922 -24.77 12.74 -4.91
CA PHE A 922 -23.80 12.01 -4.10
C PHE A 922 -23.51 12.78 -2.81
N LEU A 923 -23.39 14.11 -2.86
CA LEU A 923 -23.16 14.92 -1.67
C LEU A 923 -24.35 14.94 -0.71
N SER A 924 -25.59 14.98 -1.22
CA SER A 924 -26.79 15.04 -0.35
C SER A 924 -26.92 13.88 0.65
N SER A 925 -26.34 12.70 0.35
CA SER A 925 -26.31 11.57 1.28
C SER A 925 -25.16 11.67 2.29
N VAL A 926 -24.04 12.27 1.88
CA VAL A 926 -22.83 12.44 2.70
C VAL A 926 -22.90 13.70 3.58
N GLU A 927 -23.70 14.72 3.23
CA GLU A 927 -23.94 15.97 3.99
C GLU A 927 -24.45 15.76 5.43
N LYS A 928 -24.93 14.55 5.77
CA LYS A 928 -25.28 14.16 7.14
C LYS A 928 -24.06 14.05 8.07
N ILE A 929 -22.91 13.75 7.50
CA ILE A 929 -21.59 13.88 8.10
C ILE A 929 -21.20 15.34 7.81
N SER A 930 -20.67 16.12 8.76
CA SER A 930 -20.42 17.56 8.54
C SER A 930 -19.32 17.83 7.49
N THR A 931 -19.61 17.56 6.22
CA THR A 931 -18.72 17.64 5.05
C THR A 931 -18.58 19.05 4.51
N ARG A 932 -19.01 20.07 5.26
CA ARG A 932 -18.89 21.49 4.88
C ARG A 932 -17.46 21.91 4.50
N GLN A 933 -16.48 21.08 4.84
CA GLN A 933 -15.06 21.28 4.54
C GLN A 933 -14.55 20.61 3.25
N LEU A 934 -15.30 19.74 2.55
CA LEU A 934 -14.79 19.02 1.36
C LEU A 934 -15.75 19.12 0.18
N ILE A 935 -15.29 19.75 -0.91
CA ILE A 935 -16.07 19.97 -2.13
C ILE A 935 -15.46 19.15 -3.27
N PRO A 936 -16.14 18.14 -3.83
CA PRO A 936 -15.63 17.41 -4.99
C PRO A 936 -15.57 18.31 -6.22
N VAL A 937 -14.41 18.37 -6.87
CA VAL A 937 -14.16 19.25 -8.02
C VAL A 937 -13.82 18.50 -9.30
N TYR A 938 -13.30 17.27 -9.19
CA TYR A 938 -12.94 16.44 -10.33
C TYR A 938 -12.95 14.95 -9.98
N THR A 939 -13.39 14.11 -10.91
CA THR A 939 -13.33 12.66 -10.75
C THR A 939 -12.84 12.00 -12.02
N PHE A 940 -11.95 11.05 -11.85
CA PHE A 940 -11.48 10.20 -12.93
C PHE A 940 -11.74 8.73 -12.61
N ALA A 941 -12.34 8.01 -13.55
CA ALA A 941 -12.61 6.59 -13.44
C ALA A 941 -12.08 5.88 -14.67
N THR A 942 -11.31 4.81 -14.48
CA THR A 942 -10.90 3.97 -15.61
C THR A 942 -12.02 3.01 -16.04
N LEU A 943 -12.91 2.66 -15.09
CA LEU A 943 -13.90 1.56 -15.16
C LEU A 943 -13.31 0.30 -15.83
N TYR A 944 -12.00 0.10 -15.65
CA TYR A 944 -11.20 -0.95 -16.25
C TYR A 944 -10.87 -1.98 -15.18
N SER A 945 -10.89 -3.26 -15.53
CA SER A 945 -10.42 -4.32 -14.64
C SER A 945 -8.90 -4.27 -14.55
N ILE A 946 -8.36 -3.64 -13.50
CA ILE A 946 -6.90 -3.57 -13.31
C ILE A 946 -6.35 -4.95 -12.90
N PRO A 947 -5.14 -5.28 -13.40
CA PRO A 947 -4.36 -6.39 -12.94
C PRO A 947 -4.05 -6.45 -11.42
N GLY A 948 -4.44 -7.49 -10.69
CA GLY A 948 -3.83 -7.84 -9.40
C GLY A 948 -4.45 -9.04 -8.69
N GLU A 949 -3.71 -9.64 -7.76
CA GLU A 949 -4.20 -10.65 -6.80
C GLU A 949 -5.21 -10.07 -5.81
N GLN A 950 -5.23 -8.75 -5.68
CA GLN A 950 -6.29 -7.99 -5.04
C GLN A 950 -7.02 -7.12 -6.07
N ARG A 951 -8.12 -7.69 -6.57
CA ARG A 951 -9.37 -7.02 -6.99
C ARG A 951 -9.37 -6.29 -8.36
N PRO A 952 -10.06 -6.84 -9.39
CA PRO A 952 -10.56 -6.05 -10.49
C PRO A 952 -11.90 -5.41 -10.08
N GLN A 953 -11.89 -4.16 -9.59
CA GLN A 953 -13.11 -3.40 -9.31
C GLN A 953 -13.03 -2.00 -9.91
N SER A 954 -14.17 -1.55 -10.45
CA SER A 954 -14.34 -0.23 -11.04
C SER A 954 -14.32 0.83 -9.94
N ARG A 955 -13.14 1.36 -9.63
CA ARG A 955 -13.00 2.48 -8.71
C ARG A 955 -12.98 3.81 -9.47
N PHE A 956 -13.28 4.89 -8.77
CA PHE A 956 -13.15 6.26 -9.25
C PHE A 956 -12.34 7.08 -8.25
N CYS A 957 -11.42 7.88 -8.77
CA CYS A 957 -10.56 8.77 -8.01
C CYS A 957 -11.23 10.14 -7.96
N VAL A 958 -11.53 10.66 -6.78
CA VAL A 958 -12.17 11.96 -6.57
C VAL A 958 -11.18 12.92 -5.94
N TYR A 959 -11.10 14.14 -6.47
CA TYR A 959 -10.34 15.25 -5.91
C TYR A 959 -11.32 16.21 -5.23
N PHE A 960 -11.06 16.51 -3.96
CA PHE A 960 -11.85 17.38 -3.12
C PHE A 960 -11.09 18.67 -2.83
N LEU A 961 -11.69 19.82 -3.11
CA LEU A 961 -11.23 21.10 -2.61
C LEU A 961 -11.58 21.20 -1.12
N MET A 962 -10.59 21.56 -0.31
CA MET A 962 -10.81 21.86 1.09
C MET A 962 -11.44 23.25 1.22
N SER A 963 -12.60 23.34 1.88
CA SER A 963 -13.24 24.63 2.15
C SER A 963 -12.49 25.33 3.27
N ASP A 964 -11.67 26.30 2.89
CA ASP A 964 -10.81 27.04 3.79
C ASP A 964 -11.52 28.25 4.40
N GLN A 965 -12.63 28.01 5.12
CA GLN A 965 -13.18 28.98 6.10
C GLN A 965 -12.21 29.27 7.27
N ARG A 966 -11.00 28.69 7.22
CA ARG A 966 -9.98 28.74 8.28
C ARG A 966 -9.01 29.92 8.09
N VAL A 967 -8.73 30.35 6.86
CA VAL A 967 -7.76 31.42 6.57
C VAL A 967 -8.42 32.79 6.73
N SER A 968 -7.68 33.74 7.32
CA SER A 968 -8.17 35.09 7.60
C SER A 968 -8.46 35.92 6.33
N ASP A 969 -7.74 35.67 5.22
CA ASP A 969 -8.01 36.29 3.92
C ASP A 969 -9.08 35.51 3.13
N PHE A 970 -10.31 36.01 3.20
CA PHE A 970 -11.45 35.46 2.48
C PHE A 970 -11.32 35.57 0.95
N ASN A 971 -10.69 36.63 0.43
CA ASN A 971 -10.58 36.83 -1.02
C ASN A 971 -9.61 35.82 -1.64
N TRP A 972 -8.55 35.47 -0.92
CA TRP A 972 -7.56 34.49 -1.34
C TRP A 972 -8.19 33.09 -1.49
N SER A 973 -8.95 32.64 -0.48
CA SER A 973 -9.62 31.32 -0.51
C SER A 973 -10.80 31.27 -1.50
N GLU A 974 -11.58 32.36 -1.62
CA GLU A 974 -12.67 32.43 -2.59
C GLU A 974 -12.21 32.41 -4.04
N ARG A 975 -11.06 33.02 -4.36
CA ARG A 975 -10.47 32.97 -5.71
C ARG A 975 -10.24 31.53 -6.17
N ALA A 976 -9.65 30.71 -5.30
CA ALA A 976 -9.42 29.30 -5.59
C ALA A 976 -10.75 28.53 -5.76
N ARG A 977 -11.73 28.79 -4.90
CA ARG A 977 -13.05 28.16 -4.94
C ARG A 977 -13.80 28.48 -6.24
N GLN A 978 -13.81 29.74 -6.67
CA GLN A 978 -14.49 30.19 -7.89
C GLN A 978 -13.91 29.53 -9.16
N ASN A 979 -12.59 29.33 -9.19
CA ASN A 979 -11.91 28.70 -10.32
C ASN A 979 -12.18 27.19 -10.44
N LEU A 980 -12.54 26.49 -9.36
CA LEU A 980 -12.77 25.03 -9.38
C LEU A 980 -14.24 24.61 -9.36
N THR A 981 -15.11 25.33 -8.64
CA THR A 981 -16.50 24.91 -8.41
C THR A 981 -17.50 25.34 -9.48
N VAL A 982 -17.04 26.17 -10.42
CA VAL A 982 -17.74 26.75 -11.59
C VAL A 982 -19.16 26.21 -11.84
N PRO A 983 -20.22 27.05 -11.71
CA PRO A 983 -21.61 26.60 -11.79
C PRO A 983 -22.04 26.16 -13.20
N GLU A 984 -21.43 26.70 -14.26
CA GLU A 984 -21.76 26.38 -15.65
C GLU A 984 -20.51 26.18 -16.54
N PRO A 985 -20.55 25.23 -17.50
CA PRO A 985 -19.46 25.04 -18.45
C PRO A 985 -19.16 26.32 -19.22
N ASN A 986 -17.86 26.67 -19.29
CA ASN A 986 -17.30 27.83 -20.02
C ASN A 986 -17.40 29.20 -19.33
N THR A 987 -17.83 29.29 -18.07
CA THR A 987 -17.84 30.58 -17.33
C THR A 987 -16.48 30.96 -16.75
N SER A 988 -15.56 29.99 -16.59
CA SER A 988 -14.15 30.24 -16.23
C SER A 988 -13.22 29.72 -17.31
N ASN A 989 -12.23 30.54 -17.67
CA ASN A 989 -11.14 30.15 -18.57
C ASN A 989 -10.06 29.33 -17.87
N ILE A 990 -9.99 29.35 -16.53
CA ILE A 990 -8.96 28.69 -15.72
C ILE A 990 -9.37 27.25 -15.40
N HIS A 991 -10.66 27.02 -15.13
CA HIS A 991 -11.18 25.71 -14.74
C HIS A 991 -10.75 24.56 -15.70
N PRO A 992 -10.93 24.66 -17.03
CA PRO A 992 -10.52 23.58 -17.94
C PRO A 992 -9.02 23.30 -17.94
N CYS A 993 -8.20 24.31 -17.64
CA CYS A 993 -6.76 24.18 -17.48
C CYS A 993 -6.42 23.34 -16.23
N LEU A 994 -7.01 23.66 -15.07
CA LEU A 994 -6.79 22.90 -13.83
C LEU A 994 -7.22 21.43 -13.97
N ILE A 995 -8.40 21.18 -14.55
CA ILE A 995 -8.88 19.83 -14.82
C ILE A 995 -7.95 19.06 -15.76
N SER A 996 -7.36 19.75 -16.75
CA SER A 996 -6.42 19.10 -17.68
C SER A 996 -5.12 18.68 -17.00
N VAL A 997 -4.64 19.45 -16.03
CA VAL A 997 -3.48 19.07 -15.20
C VAL A 997 -3.82 17.86 -14.31
N LEU A 998 -4.94 17.89 -13.59
CA LEU A 998 -5.38 16.76 -12.76
C LEU A 998 -5.60 15.49 -13.59
N ARG A 999 -6.17 15.62 -14.79
CA ARG A 999 -6.29 14.51 -15.75
C ARG A 999 -4.92 14.01 -16.19
N GLY A 1000 -4.00 14.91 -16.51
CA GLY A 1000 -2.65 14.60 -16.96
C GLY A 1000 -1.86 13.73 -15.99
N LEU A 1001 -2.08 13.88 -14.67
CA LEU A 1001 -1.49 13.01 -13.65
C LEU A 1001 -1.85 11.53 -13.88
N HIS A 1002 -3.09 11.23 -14.27
CA HIS A 1002 -3.52 9.85 -14.56
C HIS A 1002 -2.85 9.28 -15.83
N PHE A 1003 -2.32 10.13 -16.71
CA PHE A 1003 -1.66 9.72 -17.94
C PHE A 1003 -0.14 9.64 -17.80
N ILE A 1004 0.49 10.53 -17.03
CA ILE A 1004 1.96 10.54 -16.87
C ILE A 1004 2.43 9.27 -16.17
N GLU A 1005 1.70 8.82 -15.15
CA GLU A 1005 1.99 7.59 -14.39
C GLU A 1005 1.47 6.30 -15.05
N ALA A 1006 0.99 6.37 -16.30
CA ALA A 1006 0.42 5.21 -16.99
C ALA A 1006 1.48 4.19 -17.45
N GLU A 1007 1.47 3.01 -16.82
CA GLU A 1007 2.39 1.90 -17.14
C GLU A 1007 1.90 0.95 -18.24
N LYS A 1008 0.60 0.92 -18.55
CA LYS A 1008 0.03 -0.07 -19.48
C LYS A 1008 0.29 0.25 -20.96
N GLY A 1009 0.75 1.46 -21.26
CA GLY A 1009 0.93 1.97 -22.60
C GLY A 1009 -0.36 1.96 -23.43
N VAL A 1010 -0.22 1.77 -24.74
CA VAL A 1010 -1.33 1.82 -25.70
C VAL A 1010 -1.95 0.45 -25.91
N GLN A 1011 -3.28 0.36 -25.83
CA GLN A 1011 -4.06 -0.85 -26.09
C GLN A 1011 -5.24 -0.50 -27.00
N ASN A 1012 -5.47 -1.30 -28.05
CA ASN A 1012 -6.54 -1.05 -29.04
C ASN A 1012 -6.52 0.38 -29.63
N GLY A 1013 -5.32 0.95 -29.83
CA GLY A 1013 -5.15 2.33 -30.30
C GLY A 1013 -5.46 3.42 -29.28
N GLN A 1014 -5.81 3.06 -28.04
CA GLN A 1014 -6.10 3.98 -26.94
C GLN A 1014 -4.91 4.07 -25.98
N PHE A 1015 -4.51 5.29 -25.63
CA PHE A 1015 -3.57 5.50 -24.53
C PHE A 1015 -4.30 5.31 -23.21
N LEU A 1016 -3.90 4.30 -22.42
CA LEU A 1016 -4.65 3.92 -21.22
C LEU A 1016 -4.12 4.60 -19.96
N PRO A 1017 -4.95 5.32 -19.21
CA PRO A 1017 -4.56 5.98 -17.96
C PRO A 1017 -4.48 5.01 -16.78
N VAL A 1018 -3.82 5.43 -15.69
CA VAL A 1018 -3.89 4.79 -14.36
C VAL A 1018 -4.99 5.43 -13.52
N LEU A 1019 -5.65 4.64 -12.67
CA LEU A 1019 -6.66 5.20 -11.77
C LEU A 1019 -6.02 5.99 -10.63
N ASP A 1020 -4.96 5.46 -10.06
CA ASP A 1020 -4.26 6.02 -8.91
C ASP A 1020 -2.81 6.35 -9.33
N PRO A 1021 -2.50 7.64 -9.60
CA PRO A 1021 -1.15 8.05 -9.99
C PRO A 1021 -0.13 8.11 -8.84
N PHE A 1022 -0.50 7.82 -7.58
CA PHE A 1022 0.41 7.99 -6.44
C PHE A 1022 0.65 6.68 -5.67
N PRO A 1023 1.07 5.58 -6.33
CA PRO A 1023 1.31 4.31 -5.64
C PRO A 1023 2.44 4.39 -4.60
N TRP A 1024 3.38 5.32 -4.76
CA TRP A 1024 4.50 5.56 -3.85
C TRP A 1024 4.07 6.16 -2.50
N ILE A 1025 2.89 6.78 -2.42
CA ILE A 1025 2.37 7.42 -1.21
C ILE A 1025 1.78 6.40 -0.24
N SER A 1026 1.08 5.39 -0.75
CA SER A 1026 0.45 4.35 0.07
C SER A 1026 0.87 2.95 -0.39
N PRO A 1027 2.16 2.61 -0.25
CA PRO A 1027 2.67 1.30 -0.60
C PRO A 1027 1.94 0.20 0.17
N LYS A 1028 1.63 -0.90 -0.53
CA LYS A 1028 0.82 -2.00 0.00
C LYS A 1028 1.59 -2.97 0.90
N THR A 1029 2.91 -3.05 0.75
CA THR A 1029 3.79 -3.91 1.56
C THR A 1029 4.85 -3.06 2.23
N VAL A 1030 5.47 -3.62 3.27
CA VAL A 1030 6.51 -2.94 4.06
C VAL A 1030 7.74 -2.66 3.19
N GLU A 1031 8.11 -3.64 2.35
CA GLU A 1031 9.26 -3.58 1.45
C GLU A 1031 9.00 -2.62 0.29
N ALA A 1032 7.76 -2.54 -0.22
CA ALA A 1032 7.37 -1.54 -1.22
C ALA A 1032 7.45 -0.11 -0.69
N ALA A 1033 7.42 0.01 0.64
CA ALA A 1033 7.60 1.25 1.34
C ALA A 1033 9.09 1.52 1.67
N GLY A 1034 10.02 0.63 1.29
CA GLY A 1034 11.44 0.78 1.62
C GLY A 1034 11.78 0.49 3.08
N ASP A 1035 10.85 -0.05 3.86
CA ASP A 1035 11.15 -0.53 5.22
C ASP A 1035 11.57 -2.01 5.15
N VAL A 1036 12.51 -2.39 6.00
CA VAL A 1036 12.99 -3.77 6.10
C VAL A 1036 13.02 -4.24 7.55
N ARG A 1037 12.69 -5.51 7.79
CA ARG A 1037 12.69 -6.06 9.15
C ARG A 1037 14.11 -6.37 9.60
N ILE A 1038 14.54 -5.78 10.72
CA ILE A 1038 15.89 -5.98 11.28
C ILE A 1038 15.91 -6.76 12.59
N LEU A 1039 14.84 -6.67 13.40
CA LEU A 1039 14.74 -7.42 14.66
C LEU A 1039 13.37 -8.07 14.80
N HIS A 1040 13.37 -9.33 15.23
CA HIS A 1040 12.19 -10.02 15.71
C HIS A 1040 12.56 -10.95 16.89
N SER A 1041 11.68 -11.05 17.88
CA SER A 1041 11.76 -12.10 18.90
C SER A 1041 10.39 -12.79 19.02
N ARG A 1042 10.36 -14.06 19.42
CA ARG A 1042 9.08 -14.80 19.56
C ARG A 1042 8.16 -14.19 20.64
N ARG A 1043 8.71 -13.39 21.56
CA ARG A 1043 8.00 -12.77 22.68
C ARG A 1043 7.90 -11.25 22.60
N GLY A 1044 8.54 -10.61 21.63
CA GLY A 1044 8.65 -9.16 21.50
C GLY A 1044 8.18 -8.63 20.14
N GLY A 1045 8.13 -7.31 20.02
CA GLY A 1045 7.67 -6.61 18.81
C GLY A 1045 8.56 -6.82 17.58
N LYS A 1046 8.06 -6.36 16.42
CA LYS A 1046 8.84 -6.31 15.16
C LYS A 1046 9.51 -4.95 15.02
N VAL A 1047 10.81 -4.90 14.75
CA VAL A 1047 11.52 -3.65 14.47
C VAL A 1047 11.88 -3.57 12.99
N TYR A 1048 11.53 -2.45 12.38
CA TYR A 1048 11.79 -2.15 10.99
C TYR A 1048 12.78 -1.00 10.87
N LEU A 1049 13.76 -1.13 9.98
CA LEU A 1049 14.66 -0.07 9.56
C LEU A 1049 14.07 0.62 8.32
N SER A 1050 13.98 1.94 8.33
CA SER A 1050 13.50 2.72 7.19
C SER A 1050 14.67 3.17 6.31
N TYR A 1051 14.85 2.54 5.14
CA TYR A 1051 15.85 2.99 4.17
C TYR A 1051 15.60 4.41 3.65
N PRO A 1052 14.36 4.82 3.35
CA PRO A 1052 14.10 6.19 2.91
C PRO A 1052 14.62 7.23 3.90
N ALA A 1053 14.37 7.07 5.20
CA ALA A 1053 14.87 8.00 6.21
C ALA A 1053 16.39 7.99 6.30
N LEU A 1054 17.01 6.81 6.25
CA LEU A 1054 18.47 6.70 6.25
C LEU A 1054 19.09 7.43 5.06
N LEU A 1055 18.56 7.23 3.85
CA LEU A 1055 19.05 7.91 2.65
C LEU A 1055 18.69 9.39 2.60
N THR A 1056 17.60 9.85 3.22
CA THR A 1056 17.30 11.28 3.35
C THR A 1056 18.39 12.01 4.14
N HIS A 1057 18.90 11.44 5.24
CA HIS A 1057 20.06 12.02 5.96
C HIS A 1057 21.28 12.18 5.06
N ILE A 1058 21.58 11.17 4.23
CA ILE A 1058 22.69 11.20 3.28
C ILE A 1058 22.44 12.25 2.19
N SER A 1059 21.25 12.24 1.57
CA SER A 1059 20.88 13.16 0.50
C SER A 1059 20.97 14.62 0.94
N GLN A 1060 20.45 14.95 2.12
CA GLN A 1060 20.50 16.31 2.65
C GLN A 1060 21.94 16.84 2.76
N VAL A 1061 22.87 15.99 3.18
CA VAL A 1061 24.28 16.36 3.29
C VAL A 1061 24.96 16.49 1.93
N LEU A 1062 24.61 15.65 0.96
CA LEU A 1062 25.14 15.73 -0.40
C LEU A 1062 24.58 16.95 -1.16
N HIS A 1063 23.33 17.33 -0.91
CA HIS A 1063 22.64 18.44 -1.57
C HIS A 1063 22.90 19.82 -0.98
N ARG A 1064 23.22 19.93 0.32
CA ARG A 1064 23.69 21.20 0.94
C ARG A 1064 24.96 21.78 0.29
N ARG A 1065 25.63 21.00 -0.56
CA ARG A 1065 26.87 21.37 -1.27
C ARG A 1065 26.64 22.09 -2.59
N LYS A 1066 25.42 21.99 -3.15
CA LYS A 1066 24.98 22.71 -4.36
C LYS A 1066 24.44 24.07 -3.94
#